data_AF-A0A380RVN4-F1
#
_entry.id   AF-A0A380RVN4-F1
#
_cell.length_a   1.000
_cell.length_b   1.000
_cell.length_c   1.000
_cell.angle_alpha   90.00
_cell.angle_beta   90.00
_cell.angle_gamma   90.00
#
_symmetry.space_group_name_H-M   'P 1'
#
loop_
_entity.id
_entity.type
_entity.pdbx_description
1 polymer ?
#
loop_
_entity_poly.entity_id
_entity_poly.type
_entity_poly.pdbx_seq_one_letter_code
_entity_poly.pdbx_strand_id
1 'polypeptide(L)'
;MKKLSLSLLSLAGLSAGMFLAASCAAPSVNPSVQANEAAPTIHVPVYAAPVTVFEMRVLDRDKQVRVVEKPTLAALDFAAYFANPIRMAGMDEKPENYTGKMANAKLEEFPFPMLDSISDYEPAAVAGVAPIAWEPFAKILYAQTGDDALAKALNEVEAVKWNEPDVFRAFQTVSRLWGVPGTGENQGKIEWWAEVMPAVWTGRTPFYGKLKVVSGGESAEVLNYYMTAEMNNEEAMNWARTLSSYWYPTLNTDLEQHTPGAIWENSSANRPFAVMRGNPMGSAMWVAFEVPAFRLTDEQLRAAAVADSLAAAGEVVPVNRTLDTSSYARLETLASMENSCPATPATKKFREALKKKLAKLPKEQNAWADNGMLWFRRNANYLVADKISGQDSLHNPLPRMVELKQYLDSMNIQLLVIPVPVKEEIYADKLVKGTPADLCVNVNGREFIREMLAAGIDVLDLYPSLMAARSGDDAPHYSYQRYDTHWALPGMLAAMEQLASRVTQYSWYADANPQPGSLVMKDTVVLREGDLVAHLPDKEKSKYAADTLAGMKIYKGDKPYKGGKNAPILLMGDSFTGVFESVDQKSGGPGSLLAYATGLDVQVLTSWGGGPGVRARLKKMKKDMLSKRLVIYMMTARDYWQSPMEWDGL
;
A
#
# COMPACT_ATOMS: atom_id res chain seq x y z
N MET A 1 -62.10 30.37 -10.10
CA MET A 1 -62.05 29.52 -11.31
C MET A 1 -60.64 28.99 -11.48
N LYS A 2 -60.51 27.66 -11.65
CA LYS A 2 -59.33 26.84 -11.99
C LYS A 2 -58.07 26.91 -11.09
N LYS A 3 -57.93 25.84 -10.29
CA LYS A 3 -56.69 25.30 -9.67
C LYS A 3 -56.04 24.27 -10.62
N LEU A 4 -54.71 24.17 -10.65
CA LEU A 4 -53.87 23.01 -11.02
C LEU A 4 -52.49 23.28 -10.38
N SER A 5 -52.08 22.68 -9.26
CA SER A 5 -51.77 21.29 -8.88
C SER A 5 -50.35 20.83 -9.26
N LEU A 6 -49.49 20.86 -8.24
CA LEU A 6 -48.26 20.10 -8.05
C LEU A 6 -48.50 18.60 -8.30
N SER A 7 -47.54 17.93 -8.96
CA SER A 7 -47.46 16.47 -9.03
C SER A 7 -46.12 16.00 -8.44
N LEU A 8 -46.19 15.52 -7.20
CA LEU A 8 -45.34 14.45 -6.68
C LEU A 8 -45.69 13.16 -7.45
N LEU A 9 -44.69 12.35 -7.80
CA LEU A 9 -44.90 10.92 -8.04
C LEU A 9 -44.00 10.09 -7.15
N SER A 10 -44.64 9.50 -6.15
CA SER A 10 -44.27 8.28 -5.43
C SER A 10 -44.35 7.06 -6.34
N LEU A 11 -43.38 6.15 -6.29
CA LEU A 11 -43.54 4.77 -6.76
C LEU A 11 -43.11 3.77 -5.67
N ALA A 12 -44.11 3.08 -5.14
CA ALA A 12 -44.06 1.73 -4.56
C ALA A 12 -45.31 1.03 -5.14
N GLY A 13 -45.36 -0.24 -5.53
CA GLY A 13 -44.41 -1.34 -5.63
C GLY A 13 -45.14 -2.57 -6.23
N LEU A 14 -44.41 -3.67 -6.40
CA LEU A 14 -44.86 -5.06 -6.70
C LEU A 14 -45.49 -5.30 -8.09
N SER A 15 -45.20 -6.37 -8.85
CA SER A 15 -44.62 -7.68 -8.56
C SER A 15 -44.33 -8.46 -9.85
N ALA A 16 -43.35 -9.36 -9.78
CA ALA A 16 -43.22 -10.66 -10.46
C ALA A 16 -43.24 -10.73 -12.00
N GLY A 17 -42.13 -11.21 -12.58
CA GLY A 17 -42.07 -11.62 -13.98
C GLY A 17 -40.71 -12.16 -14.41
N MET A 18 -40.51 -13.47 -14.20
CA MET A 18 -39.67 -14.40 -14.98
C MET A 18 -38.21 -14.02 -15.32
N PHE A 19 -37.30 -14.71 -14.62
CA PHE A 19 -35.97 -15.06 -15.10
C PHE A 19 -36.05 -15.82 -16.44
N LEU A 20 -35.37 -15.30 -17.47
CA LEU A 20 -34.94 -16.08 -18.62
C LEU A 20 -33.44 -15.84 -18.80
N ALA A 21 -32.66 -16.78 -18.29
CA ALA A 21 -31.24 -16.89 -18.54
C ALA A 21 -31.03 -17.36 -19.99
N ALA A 22 -30.36 -16.55 -20.80
CA ALA A 22 -29.86 -16.98 -22.09
C ALA A 22 -28.52 -17.71 -21.87
N SER A 23 -28.57 -19.04 -21.78
CA SER A 23 -27.36 -19.87 -21.87
C SER A 23 -26.93 -19.96 -23.33
N CYS A 24 -25.73 -19.46 -23.66
CA CYS A 24 -25.08 -19.81 -24.91
C CYS A 24 -24.59 -21.26 -24.82
N ALA A 25 -25.17 -22.13 -25.65
CA ALA A 25 -24.84 -23.54 -25.74
C ALA A 25 -23.42 -23.75 -26.30
N ALA A 26 -22.64 -24.59 -25.60
CA ALA A 26 -21.40 -25.16 -26.12
C ALA A 26 -21.73 -26.27 -27.15
N PRO A 27 -20.85 -26.51 -28.16
CA PRO A 27 -21.08 -27.58 -29.12
C PRO A 27 -20.91 -28.96 -28.47
N SER A 28 -21.88 -29.83 -28.76
CA SER A 28 -21.95 -31.22 -28.30
C SER A 28 -20.84 -32.09 -28.91
N VAL A 29 -20.08 -32.77 -28.07
CA VAL A 29 -19.13 -33.82 -28.47
C VAL A 29 -19.78 -35.20 -28.30
N ASN A 30 -19.69 -36.03 -29.33
CA ASN A 30 -20.22 -37.40 -29.39
C ASN A 30 -19.64 -38.32 -28.29
N PRO A 31 -20.41 -39.31 -27.80
CA PRO A 31 -19.96 -40.24 -26.78
C PRO A 31 -19.32 -41.48 -27.43
N SER A 32 -18.02 -41.68 -27.24
CA SER A 32 -17.37 -42.99 -27.13
C SER A 32 -15.86 -42.83 -27.21
N VAL A 33 -15.18 -42.98 -26.08
CA VAL A 33 -14.02 -43.87 -25.85
C VAL A 33 -13.80 -43.80 -24.34
N GLN A 34 -14.08 -44.90 -23.62
CA GLN A 34 -13.50 -45.11 -22.30
C GLN A 34 -11.99 -45.30 -22.49
N ALA A 35 -11.24 -44.21 -22.38
CA ALA A 35 -9.81 -44.27 -22.16
C ALA A 35 -9.62 -44.19 -20.65
N ASN A 36 -8.82 -45.11 -20.09
CA ASN A 36 -8.27 -44.96 -18.75
C ASN A 36 -7.56 -43.60 -18.68
N GLU A 37 -8.19 -42.60 -18.07
CA GLU A 37 -7.51 -41.36 -17.74
C GLU A 37 -6.44 -41.69 -16.71
N ALA A 38 -5.19 -41.73 -17.17
CA ALA A 38 -4.04 -41.62 -16.28
C ALA A 38 -4.20 -40.33 -15.47
N ALA A 39 -3.91 -40.38 -14.17
CA ALA A 39 -3.95 -39.22 -13.30
C ALA A 39 -3.22 -38.02 -13.96
N PRO A 40 -3.75 -36.79 -13.87
CA PRO A 40 -3.16 -35.63 -14.51
C PRO A 40 -1.69 -35.50 -14.08
N THR A 41 -0.79 -35.42 -15.07
CA THR A 41 0.64 -35.30 -14.81
C THR A 41 0.93 -33.85 -14.43
N ILE A 42 1.26 -33.61 -13.17
CA ILE A 42 1.68 -32.29 -12.72
C ILE A 42 3.08 -32.00 -13.29
N HIS A 43 3.22 -30.83 -13.92
CA HIS A 43 4.49 -30.31 -14.38
C HIS A 43 4.95 -29.18 -13.44
N VAL A 44 5.96 -29.47 -12.63
CA VAL A 44 6.77 -28.45 -11.94
C VAL A 44 8.14 -28.43 -12.62
N PRO A 45 8.72 -27.25 -12.92
CA PRO A 45 10.05 -27.17 -13.52
C PRO A 45 11.11 -27.85 -12.64
N VAL A 46 11.88 -28.77 -13.23
CA VAL A 46 13.04 -29.42 -12.59
C VAL A 46 14.32 -28.96 -13.30
N TYR A 47 15.31 -28.53 -12.51
CA TYR A 47 16.58 -28.00 -12.98
C TYR A 47 17.74 -28.92 -12.57
N ALA A 48 18.89 -28.75 -13.23
CA ALA A 48 20.13 -29.34 -12.74
C ALA A 48 20.52 -28.68 -11.42
N ALA A 49 20.81 -29.48 -10.39
CA ALA A 49 21.29 -28.97 -9.11
C ALA A 49 22.76 -28.49 -9.23
N PRO A 50 23.15 -27.38 -8.59
CA PRO A 50 22.37 -26.51 -7.70
C PRO A 50 21.47 -25.52 -8.45
N VAL A 51 20.27 -25.25 -7.91
CA VAL A 51 19.34 -24.29 -8.50
C VAL A 51 19.66 -22.88 -8.01
N THR A 52 20.11 -22.00 -8.91
CA THR A 52 20.31 -20.58 -8.62
C THR A 52 19.16 -19.78 -9.22
N VAL A 53 18.29 -19.22 -8.37
CA VAL A 53 17.15 -18.41 -8.82
C VAL A 53 17.57 -16.98 -9.19
N PHE A 54 18.56 -16.43 -8.47
CA PHE A 54 19.09 -15.09 -8.73
C PHE A 54 20.54 -14.99 -8.21
N GLU A 55 21.31 -14.05 -8.76
CA GLU A 55 22.63 -13.67 -8.26
C GLU A 55 22.50 -12.50 -7.27
N MET A 56 23.13 -12.61 -6.10
CA MET A 56 23.21 -11.51 -5.13
C MET A 56 24.58 -10.83 -5.22
N ARG A 57 24.60 -9.51 -5.45
CA ARG A 57 25.81 -8.69 -5.37
C ARG A 57 25.67 -7.70 -4.21
N VAL A 58 26.51 -7.86 -3.18
CA VAL A 58 26.58 -6.91 -2.06
C VAL A 58 27.57 -5.82 -2.44
N LEU A 59 27.09 -4.58 -2.58
CA LEU A 59 27.92 -3.43 -2.95
C LEU A 59 28.47 -2.72 -1.71
N ASP A 60 27.63 -2.57 -0.69
CA ASP A 60 27.94 -1.97 0.60
C ASP A 60 27.03 -2.61 1.68
N ARG A 61 27.19 -2.20 2.94
CA ARG A 61 26.36 -2.62 4.09
C ARG A 61 24.87 -2.37 3.85
N ASP A 62 24.53 -1.29 3.14
CA ASP A 62 23.17 -0.83 2.91
C ASP A 62 22.70 -0.99 1.45
N LYS A 63 23.54 -1.52 0.55
CA LYS A 63 23.25 -1.59 -0.89
C LYS A 63 23.50 -2.96 -1.48
N GLN A 64 22.49 -3.51 -2.15
CA GLN A 64 22.58 -4.79 -2.83
C GLN A 64 21.92 -4.76 -4.20
N VAL A 65 22.43 -5.57 -5.14
CA VAL A 65 21.82 -5.84 -6.44
C VAL A 65 21.38 -7.30 -6.50
N ARG A 66 20.16 -7.54 -6.98
CA ARG A 66 19.56 -8.86 -7.18
C ARG A 66 19.35 -9.06 -8.67
N VAL A 67 20.14 -9.95 -9.28
CA VAL A 67 20.10 -10.20 -10.73
C VAL A 67 19.30 -11.45 -11.00
N VAL A 68 18.19 -11.30 -11.73
CA VAL A 68 17.28 -12.36 -12.12
C VAL A 68 17.40 -12.57 -13.63
N GLU A 69 17.85 -13.76 -14.05
CA GLU A 69 18.07 -14.07 -15.47
C GLU A 69 16.76 -14.16 -16.25
N LYS A 70 15.77 -14.87 -15.70
CA LYS A 70 14.43 -15.01 -16.28
C LYS A 70 13.42 -14.27 -15.41
N PRO A 71 12.76 -13.21 -15.91
CA PRO A 71 11.91 -12.35 -15.10
C PRO A 71 10.53 -12.98 -14.86
N THR A 72 10.48 -14.14 -14.22
CA THR A 72 9.22 -14.73 -13.77
C THR A 72 8.82 -14.13 -12.44
N LEU A 73 7.52 -14.13 -12.14
CA LEU A 73 7.02 -13.57 -10.90
C LEU A 73 7.63 -14.28 -9.68
N ALA A 74 7.75 -15.61 -9.74
CA ALA A 74 8.44 -16.40 -8.72
C ALA A 74 9.89 -15.98 -8.48
N ALA A 75 10.66 -15.74 -9.55
CA ALA A 75 12.08 -15.41 -9.42
C ALA A 75 12.29 -14.00 -8.85
N LEU A 76 11.49 -13.02 -9.30
CA LEU A 76 11.52 -11.65 -8.78
C LEU A 76 11.05 -11.59 -7.32
N ASP A 77 9.95 -12.27 -6.99
CA ASP A 77 9.48 -12.38 -5.60
C ASP A 77 10.50 -13.09 -4.71
N PHE A 78 11.08 -14.20 -5.14
CA PHE A 78 12.12 -14.87 -4.36
C PHE A 78 13.35 -13.97 -4.16
N ALA A 79 13.80 -13.28 -5.20
CA ALA A 79 14.89 -12.31 -5.12
C ALA A 79 14.61 -11.15 -4.16
N ALA A 80 13.34 -10.72 -4.09
CA ALA A 80 12.89 -9.70 -3.15
C ALA A 80 12.78 -10.21 -1.72
N TYR A 81 12.19 -11.38 -1.47
CA TYR A 81 11.87 -11.83 -0.12
C TYR A 81 13.04 -12.55 0.58
N PHE A 82 13.88 -13.27 -0.17
CA PHE A 82 14.94 -14.10 0.39
C PHE A 82 16.15 -13.27 0.84
N ALA A 83 16.51 -13.39 2.12
CA ALA A 83 17.67 -12.74 2.75
C ALA A 83 17.77 -11.24 2.42
N ASN A 84 16.64 -10.53 2.43
CA ASN A 84 16.58 -9.11 2.09
C ASN A 84 16.92 -8.23 3.30
N PRO A 85 17.95 -7.37 3.24
CA PRO A 85 18.36 -6.54 4.37
C PRO A 85 17.27 -5.60 4.86
N ILE A 86 16.40 -5.07 3.98
CA ILE A 86 15.27 -4.21 4.35
C ILE A 86 14.30 -4.98 5.25
N ARG A 87 14.05 -6.26 4.97
CA ARG A 87 13.15 -7.09 5.79
C ARG A 87 13.80 -7.55 7.09
N MET A 88 15.10 -7.82 7.05
CA MET A 88 15.85 -8.38 8.18
C MET A 88 16.26 -7.34 9.23
N ALA A 89 16.16 -6.05 8.92
CA ALA A 89 16.57 -4.97 9.81
C ALA A 89 15.87 -5.06 11.19
N GLY A 90 16.67 -5.08 12.26
CA GLY A 90 16.20 -5.13 13.64
C GLY A 90 15.73 -6.52 14.11
N MET A 91 15.73 -7.55 13.25
CA MET A 91 15.31 -8.91 13.62
C MET A 91 16.36 -9.67 14.44
N ASP A 92 17.60 -9.19 14.48
CA ASP A 92 18.72 -9.72 15.24
C ASP A 92 18.67 -9.36 16.73
N GLU A 93 17.95 -8.28 17.09
CA GLU A 93 17.79 -7.86 18.47
C GLU A 93 16.96 -8.87 19.28
N LYS A 94 17.46 -9.20 20.47
CA LYS A 94 16.79 -10.09 21.42
C LYS A 94 15.58 -9.38 22.06
N PRO A 95 14.36 -9.94 22.00
CA PRO A 95 13.19 -9.36 22.66
C PRO A 95 13.31 -9.33 24.20
N GLU A 96 12.78 -8.28 24.86
CA GLU A 96 12.86 -8.10 26.32
C GLU A 96 12.29 -9.30 27.12
N ASN A 97 11.20 -9.90 26.64
CA ASN A 97 10.50 -11.00 27.32
C ASN A 97 11.03 -12.40 26.97
N TYR A 98 12.08 -12.50 26.14
CA TYR A 98 12.62 -13.79 25.72
C TYR A 98 13.51 -14.42 26.80
N THR A 99 13.14 -15.63 27.23
CA THR A 99 13.74 -16.36 28.36
C THR A 99 14.50 -17.62 27.97
N GLY A 100 14.31 -18.13 26.75
CA GLY A 100 15.06 -19.28 26.22
C GLY A 100 14.61 -20.65 26.73
N LYS A 101 13.34 -20.83 27.07
CA LYS A 101 12.80 -22.06 27.71
C LYS A 101 13.09 -23.36 26.95
N MET A 102 13.12 -23.30 25.61
CA MET A 102 13.44 -24.45 24.75
C MET A 102 14.73 -24.26 23.93
N ALA A 103 15.64 -23.39 24.35
CA ALA A 103 16.82 -23.03 23.54
C ALA A 103 17.70 -24.25 23.16
N ASN A 104 17.70 -25.30 23.98
CA ASN A 104 18.47 -26.53 23.78
C ASN A 104 17.63 -27.73 23.31
N ALA A 105 16.39 -27.49 22.86
CA ALA A 105 15.53 -28.56 22.35
C ALA A 105 16.19 -29.25 21.15
N LYS A 106 16.09 -30.57 21.09
CA LYS A 106 16.55 -31.35 19.93
C LYS A 106 15.51 -31.32 18.81
N LEU A 107 15.92 -31.64 17.58
CA LEU A 107 15.05 -31.60 16.40
C LEU A 107 13.75 -32.41 16.59
N GLU A 108 13.82 -33.56 17.28
CA GLU A 108 12.66 -34.43 17.53
C GLU A 108 11.67 -33.83 18.54
N GLU A 109 12.08 -32.83 19.30
CA GLU A 109 11.28 -32.13 20.30
C GLU A 109 10.67 -30.83 19.74
N PHE A 110 10.91 -30.53 18.46
CA PHE A 110 10.44 -29.30 17.83
C PHE A 110 8.90 -29.27 17.73
N PRO A 111 8.23 -28.23 18.24
CA PRO A 111 6.77 -28.23 18.40
C PRO A 111 6.03 -27.74 17.14
N PHE A 112 6.25 -28.40 15.99
CA PHE A 112 5.61 -28.05 14.70
C PHE A 112 4.59 -29.12 14.28
N PRO A 113 3.37 -29.13 14.86
CA PRO A 113 2.37 -30.17 14.60
C PRO A 113 1.82 -30.17 13.17
N MET A 114 1.98 -29.06 12.43
CA MET A 114 1.59 -28.92 11.03
C MET A 114 2.58 -29.56 10.05
N LEU A 115 3.77 -29.97 10.52
CA LEU A 115 4.77 -30.67 9.71
C LEU A 115 4.62 -32.18 9.87
N ASP A 116 4.74 -32.91 8.76
CA ASP A 116 4.77 -34.37 8.71
C ASP A 116 6.15 -34.92 9.03
N SER A 117 7.20 -34.23 8.61
CA SER A 117 8.58 -34.59 8.90
C SER A 117 9.46 -33.36 9.00
N ILE A 118 10.57 -33.50 9.72
CA ILE A 118 11.58 -32.46 9.93
C ILE A 118 12.97 -33.06 9.65
N SER A 119 13.88 -32.27 9.08
CA SER A 119 15.25 -32.66 8.74
C SER A 119 16.23 -31.51 8.97
N ASP A 120 17.43 -31.80 9.49
CA ASP A 120 18.55 -30.85 9.58
C ASP A 120 19.21 -30.55 8.23
N TYR A 121 18.99 -31.43 7.24
CA TYR A 121 19.62 -31.35 5.92
C TYR A 121 18.58 -31.16 4.82
N GLU A 122 19.00 -30.51 3.74
CA GLU A 122 18.17 -30.33 2.55
C GLU A 122 17.66 -31.68 2.04
N PRO A 123 16.32 -31.89 1.98
CA PRO A 123 15.74 -33.15 1.55
C PRO A 123 16.02 -33.44 0.07
N ALA A 124 16.31 -34.69 -0.27
CA ALA A 124 16.48 -35.09 -1.67
C ALA A 124 15.25 -34.79 -2.55
N ALA A 125 14.06 -34.70 -1.95
CA ALA A 125 12.81 -34.37 -2.65
C ALA A 125 12.79 -32.95 -3.25
N VAL A 126 13.56 -32.00 -2.68
CA VAL A 126 13.63 -30.62 -3.19
C VAL A 126 14.84 -30.38 -4.08
N ALA A 127 15.75 -31.36 -4.21
CA ALA A 127 16.93 -31.23 -5.04
C ALA A 127 16.55 -30.98 -6.51
N GLY A 128 17.06 -29.89 -7.08
CA GLY A 128 16.73 -29.49 -8.46
C GLY A 128 15.39 -28.77 -8.61
N VAL A 129 14.64 -28.53 -7.53
CA VAL A 129 13.41 -27.73 -7.56
C VAL A 129 13.73 -26.29 -7.14
N ALA A 130 13.28 -25.31 -7.91
CA ALA A 130 13.48 -23.91 -7.55
C ALA A 130 12.62 -23.52 -6.35
N PRO A 131 13.20 -22.91 -5.30
CA PRO A 131 12.42 -22.37 -4.20
C PRO A 131 11.62 -21.15 -4.65
N ILE A 132 10.50 -20.90 -3.97
CA ILE A 132 9.67 -19.71 -4.13
C ILE A 132 9.49 -18.98 -2.79
N ALA A 133 9.11 -17.70 -2.86
CA ALA A 133 8.67 -16.94 -1.70
C ALA A 133 7.21 -17.27 -1.39
N TRP A 134 6.92 -17.72 -0.16
CA TRP A 134 5.59 -18.24 0.16
C TRP A 134 4.52 -17.14 0.26
N GLU A 135 4.86 -15.98 0.84
CA GLU A 135 3.91 -14.88 1.08
C GLU A 135 3.23 -14.39 -0.21
N PRO A 136 3.96 -13.99 -1.27
CA PRO A 136 3.32 -13.54 -2.51
C PRO A 136 2.64 -14.69 -3.26
N PHE A 137 3.21 -15.90 -3.26
CA PHE A 137 2.61 -17.05 -3.92
C PHE A 137 1.25 -17.43 -3.29
N ALA A 138 1.18 -17.49 -1.97
CA ALA A 138 -0.05 -17.83 -1.24
C ALA A 138 -1.21 -16.86 -1.56
N LYS A 139 -0.90 -15.58 -1.81
CA LYS A 139 -1.91 -14.59 -2.21
C LYS A 139 -2.44 -14.83 -3.61
N ILE A 140 -1.56 -15.17 -4.55
CA ILE A 140 -1.95 -15.50 -5.92
C ILE A 140 -2.78 -16.78 -5.91
N LEU A 141 -2.37 -17.78 -5.13
CA LEU A 141 -3.11 -19.01 -4.95
C LEU A 141 -4.53 -18.73 -4.46
N TYR A 142 -4.68 -17.99 -3.35
CA TYR A 142 -5.99 -17.62 -2.82
C TYR A 142 -6.83 -16.81 -3.81
N ALA A 143 -6.23 -15.86 -4.52
CA ALA A 143 -6.95 -15.04 -5.49
C ALA A 143 -7.48 -15.84 -6.70
N GLN A 144 -6.81 -16.93 -7.08
CA GLN A 144 -7.18 -17.78 -8.20
C GLN A 144 -8.14 -18.91 -7.79
N THR A 145 -7.91 -19.52 -6.62
CA THR A 145 -8.59 -20.77 -6.22
C THR A 145 -9.49 -20.62 -5.00
N GLY A 146 -9.34 -19.54 -4.23
CA GLY A 146 -9.98 -19.37 -2.93
C GLY A 146 -9.39 -20.24 -1.81
N ASP A 147 -8.31 -20.99 -2.07
CA ASP A 147 -7.67 -21.88 -1.09
C ASP A 147 -6.61 -21.12 -0.26
N ASP A 148 -6.77 -21.14 1.07
CA ASP A 148 -5.86 -20.55 2.03
C ASP A 148 -5.16 -21.58 2.94
N ALA A 149 -5.32 -22.88 2.69
CA ALA A 149 -4.80 -23.95 3.55
C ALA A 149 -3.28 -23.92 3.66
N LEU A 150 -2.58 -23.69 2.54
CA LEU A 150 -1.12 -23.54 2.52
C LEU A 150 -0.67 -22.32 3.33
N ALA A 151 -1.33 -21.17 3.14
CA ALA A 151 -1.03 -19.94 3.86
C ALA A 151 -1.24 -20.12 5.37
N LYS A 152 -2.32 -20.78 5.78
CA LYS A 152 -2.61 -21.10 7.19
C LYS A 152 -1.51 -21.96 7.80
N ALA A 153 -1.13 -23.05 7.14
CA ALA A 153 -0.08 -23.95 7.64
C ALA A 153 1.26 -23.23 7.81
N LEU A 154 1.65 -22.37 6.87
CA LEU A 154 2.90 -21.60 6.93
C LEU A 154 2.87 -20.52 8.02
N ASN A 155 1.74 -19.81 8.17
CA ASN A 155 1.56 -18.88 9.28
C ASN A 155 1.64 -19.59 10.64
N GLU A 156 1.10 -20.80 10.76
CA GLU A 156 1.23 -21.59 11.99
C GLU A 156 2.69 -21.94 12.28
N VAL A 157 3.51 -22.23 11.25
CA VAL A 157 4.96 -22.45 11.40
C VAL A 157 5.61 -21.20 11.99
N GLU A 158 5.37 -20.02 11.42
CA GLU A 158 5.94 -18.75 11.92
C GLU A 158 5.40 -18.35 13.30
N ALA A 159 4.19 -18.78 13.65
CA ALA A 159 3.54 -18.50 14.93
C ALA A 159 4.01 -19.37 16.11
N VAL A 160 4.80 -20.42 15.90
CA VAL A 160 5.34 -21.24 16.99
C VAL A 160 6.22 -20.40 17.92
N LYS A 161 5.96 -20.46 19.24
CA LYS A 161 6.64 -19.64 20.26
C LYS A 161 7.51 -20.42 21.25
N TRP A 162 7.78 -21.71 21.00
CA TRP A 162 8.73 -22.49 21.83
C TRP A 162 8.45 -22.41 23.35
N ASN A 163 7.18 -22.50 23.76
CA ASN A 163 6.69 -22.33 25.15
C ASN A 163 6.81 -20.91 25.75
N GLU A 164 6.93 -19.89 24.90
CA GLU A 164 7.03 -18.47 25.27
C GLU A 164 5.97 -17.60 24.54
N PRO A 165 4.67 -17.84 24.77
CA PRO A 165 3.58 -17.18 24.02
C PRO A 165 3.50 -15.66 24.23
N ASP A 166 4.16 -15.13 25.25
CA ASP A 166 4.14 -13.71 25.62
C ASP A 166 5.17 -12.86 24.83
N VAL A 167 6.04 -13.50 24.04
CA VAL A 167 6.99 -12.79 23.17
C VAL A 167 6.31 -12.45 21.85
N PHE A 168 6.17 -11.14 21.60
CA PHE A 168 5.48 -10.62 20.42
C PHE A 168 6.18 -11.01 19.11
N ARG A 169 7.50 -10.81 19.03
CA ARG A 169 8.33 -11.09 17.84
C ARG A 169 8.30 -12.56 17.41
N ALA A 170 8.25 -12.83 16.10
CA ALA A 170 8.34 -14.18 15.55
C ALA A 170 9.68 -14.85 15.91
N PHE A 171 9.66 -16.15 16.18
CA PHE A 171 10.86 -16.91 16.55
C PHE A 171 11.54 -17.54 15.32
N GLN A 172 10.80 -17.66 14.23
CA GLN A 172 11.26 -18.23 12.99
C GLN A 172 10.48 -17.64 11.82
N THR A 173 11.06 -17.72 10.63
CA THR A 173 10.43 -17.39 9.36
C THR A 173 10.56 -18.54 8.39
N VAL A 174 9.61 -18.69 7.47
CA VAL A 174 9.76 -19.60 6.33
C VAL A 174 10.53 -18.86 5.24
N SER A 175 11.80 -19.25 5.05
CA SER A 175 12.71 -18.56 4.14
C SER A 175 12.62 -19.06 2.70
N ARG A 176 12.30 -20.35 2.52
CA ARG A 176 12.13 -20.98 1.21
C ARG A 176 10.95 -21.95 1.27
N LEU A 177 10.20 -22.01 0.18
CA LEU A 177 9.13 -22.97 -0.03
C LEU A 177 9.36 -23.70 -1.35
N TRP A 178 9.12 -25.01 -1.38
CA TRP A 178 9.15 -25.82 -2.59
C TRP A 178 7.82 -26.55 -2.75
N GLY A 179 7.26 -26.48 -3.95
CA GLY A 179 6.18 -27.37 -4.37
C GLY A 179 6.76 -28.52 -5.18
N VAL A 180 6.62 -29.75 -4.69
CA VAL A 180 7.16 -30.97 -5.31
C VAL A 180 6.00 -31.83 -5.81
N PRO A 181 6.06 -32.40 -7.03
CA PRO A 181 5.06 -33.36 -7.47
C PRO A 181 4.94 -34.53 -6.50
N GLY A 182 3.72 -34.79 -6.02
CA GLY A 182 3.45 -35.86 -5.07
C GLY A 182 3.67 -37.24 -5.70
N THR A 183 4.07 -38.19 -4.85
CA THR A 183 4.29 -39.60 -5.23
C THR A 183 3.34 -40.51 -4.47
N GLY A 184 3.16 -41.76 -4.94
CA GLY A 184 2.27 -42.73 -4.27
C GLY A 184 0.82 -42.23 -4.18
N GLU A 185 0.27 -42.18 -2.97
CA GLU A 185 -1.11 -41.73 -2.69
C GLU A 185 -1.36 -40.24 -3.04
N ASN A 186 -0.29 -39.45 -3.18
CA ASN A 186 -0.34 -38.04 -3.58
C ASN A 186 -0.06 -37.82 -5.07
N GLN A 187 -0.10 -38.87 -5.90
CA GLN A 187 0.08 -38.72 -7.34
C GLN A 187 -0.96 -37.74 -7.92
N GLY A 188 -0.49 -36.76 -8.71
CA GLY A 188 -1.34 -35.70 -9.24
C GLY A 188 -1.68 -34.58 -8.23
N LYS A 189 -0.93 -34.47 -7.13
CA LYS A 189 -0.99 -33.37 -6.16
C LYS A 189 0.39 -32.73 -5.94
N ILE A 190 0.44 -31.60 -5.23
CA ILE A 190 1.68 -30.96 -4.76
C ILE A 190 1.91 -31.24 -3.29
N GLU A 191 3.09 -31.76 -2.97
CA GLU A 191 3.62 -31.80 -1.62
C GLU A 191 4.50 -30.57 -1.35
N TRP A 192 4.33 -29.96 -0.19
CA TRP A 192 5.02 -28.73 0.16
C TRP A 192 6.15 -28.98 1.16
N TRP A 193 7.32 -28.43 0.86
CA TRP A 193 8.49 -28.42 1.74
C TRP A 193 8.91 -27.00 2.05
N ALA A 194 9.33 -26.74 3.29
CA ALA A 194 9.72 -25.41 3.74
C ALA A 194 11.10 -25.44 4.43
N GLU A 195 11.93 -24.43 4.18
CA GLU A 195 13.12 -24.12 4.99
C GLU A 195 12.71 -23.11 6.06
N VAL A 196 12.78 -23.54 7.32
CA VAL A 196 12.45 -22.72 8.48
C VAL A 196 13.73 -22.15 9.06
N MET A 197 13.79 -20.83 9.15
CA MET A 197 14.93 -20.08 9.67
C MET A 197 14.58 -19.51 11.04
N PRO A 198 15.07 -20.11 12.15
CA PRO A 198 14.97 -19.49 13.46
C PRO A 198 15.71 -18.14 13.50
N ALA A 199 15.18 -17.21 14.30
CA ALA A 199 15.83 -15.93 14.51
C ALA A 199 17.16 -16.12 15.25
N VAL A 200 18.17 -15.32 14.92
CA VAL A 200 19.56 -15.52 15.39
C VAL A 200 19.67 -15.56 16.91
N TRP A 201 18.93 -14.71 17.62
CA TRP A 201 18.90 -14.65 19.09
C TRP A 201 18.30 -15.89 19.76
N THR A 202 17.68 -16.80 18.99
CA THR A 202 17.16 -18.07 19.50
C THR A 202 18.24 -19.14 19.64
N GLY A 203 19.42 -18.95 19.02
CA GLY A 203 20.54 -19.90 19.03
C GLY A 203 20.31 -21.20 18.26
N ARG A 204 19.24 -21.31 17.47
CA ARG A 204 18.87 -22.52 16.72
C ARG A 204 19.35 -22.46 15.27
N THR A 205 19.60 -23.63 14.69
CA THR A 205 19.98 -23.78 13.29
C THR A 205 18.75 -23.87 12.38
N PRO A 206 18.89 -23.49 11.10
CA PRO A 206 17.86 -23.76 10.09
C PRO A 206 17.53 -25.25 9.99
N PHE A 207 16.29 -25.55 9.62
CA PHE A 207 15.82 -26.91 9.39
C PHE A 207 14.77 -26.94 8.26
N TYR A 208 14.48 -28.13 7.75
CA TYR A 208 13.54 -28.37 6.67
C TYR A 208 12.33 -29.13 7.18
N GLY A 209 11.15 -28.77 6.72
CA GLY A 209 9.89 -29.42 7.10
C GLY A 209 9.04 -29.79 5.90
N LYS A 210 8.52 -31.04 5.86
CA LYS A 210 7.42 -31.41 4.94
C LYS A 210 6.11 -31.01 5.60
N LEU A 211 5.28 -30.23 4.92
CA LEU A 211 3.97 -29.85 5.45
C LEU A 211 2.95 -30.98 5.29
N LYS A 212 2.02 -31.09 6.24
CA LYS A 212 0.83 -31.95 6.16
C LYS A 212 -0.13 -31.56 5.04
N VAL A 213 -0.13 -30.28 4.68
CA VAL A 213 -0.98 -29.77 3.61
C VAL A 213 -0.46 -30.24 2.27
N VAL A 214 -1.38 -30.75 1.45
CA VAL A 214 -1.14 -31.19 0.08
C VAL A 214 -2.16 -30.49 -0.79
N SER A 215 -1.73 -29.93 -1.93
CA SER A 215 -2.59 -29.12 -2.80
C SER A 215 -2.98 -29.86 -4.08
N GLY A 216 -4.17 -29.57 -4.60
CA GLY A 216 -4.72 -30.20 -5.80
C GLY A 216 -4.10 -29.71 -7.12
N GLY A 217 -4.64 -30.22 -8.24
CA GLY A 217 -4.14 -29.92 -9.59
C GLY A 217 -4.22 -28.44 -9.99
N GLU A 218 -5.28 -27.73 -9.60
CA GLU A 218 -5.44 -26.28 -9.86
C GLU A 218 -4.29 -25.47 -9.23
N SER A 219 -3.92 -25.79 -7.99
CA SER A 219 -2.76 -25.16 -7.33
C SER A 219 -1.45 -25.43 -8.08
N ALA A 220 -1.36 -26.55 -8.80
CA ALA A 220 -0.20 -26.88 -9.61
C ALA A 220 -0.13 -26.09 -10.91
N GLU A 221 -1.28 -25.81 -11.53
CA GLU A 221 -1.36 -24.90 -12.68
C GLU A 221 -0.96 -23.48 -12.27
N VAL A 222 -1.44 -23.01 -11.11
CA VAL A 222 -1.06 -21.70 -10.56
C VAL A 222 0.44 -21.64 -10.25
N LEU A 223 0.99 -22.67 -9.59
CA LEU A 223 2.43 -22.77 -9.32
C LEU A 223 3.25 -22.76 -10.61
N ASN A 224 2.87 -23.57 -11.59
CA ASN A 224 3.58 -23.65 -12.86
C ASN A 224 3.56 -22.29 -13.59
N TYR A 225 2.40 -21.64 -13.69
CA TYR A 225 2.31 -20.30 -14.28
C TYR A 225 3.17 -19.29 -13.52
N TYR A 226 3.10 -19.27 -12.19
CA TYR A 226 3.90 -18.40 -11.33
C TYR A 226 5.41 -18.55 -11.55
N MET A 227 5.87 -19.78 -11.78
CA MET A 227 7.29 -20.11 -11.98
C MET A 227 7.79 -19.91 -13.42
N THR A 228 6.90 -19.92 -14.42
CA THR A 228 7.30 -20.00 -15.84
C THR A 228 6.86 -18.81 -16.69
N ALA A 229 5.83 -18.06 -16.29
CA ALA A 229 5.39 -16.89 -17.04
C ALA A 229 6.41 -15.76 -16.93
N GLU A 230 7.03 -15.40 -18.07
CA GLU A 230 8.01 -14.31 -18.13
C GLU A 230 7.32 -12.96 -18.27
N MET A 231 7.78 -12.00 -17.49
CA MET A 231 7.28 -10.63 -17.47
C MET A 231 8.07 -9.76 -18.44
N ASN A 232 7.39 -8.83 -19.10
CA ASN A 232 8.06 -7.73 -19.79
C ASN A 232 8.49 -6.62 -18.79
N ASN A 233 9.25 -5.63 -19.27
CA ASN A 233 9.76 -4.54 -18.44
C ASN A 233 8.63 -3.71 -17.77
N GLU A 234 7.52 -3.44 -18.48
CA GLU A 234 6.40 -2.67 -17.91
C GLU A 234 5.73 -3.44 -16.75
N GLU A 235 5.51 -4.74 -16.94
CA GLU A 235 4.97 -5.63 -15.91
C GLU A 235 5.91 -5.71 -14.71
N ALA A 236 7.23 -5.86 -14.93
CA ALA A 236 8.22 -5.91 -13.86
C ALA A 236 8.30 -4.58 -13.08
N MET A 237 8.22 -3.44 -13.77
CA MET A 237 8.11 -2.13 -13.12
C MET A 237 6.79 -1.99 -12.33
N ASN A 238 5.69 -2.54 -12.83
CA ASN A 238 4.44 -2.58 -12.08
C ASN A 238 4.58 -3.46 -10.81
N TRP A 239 5.23 -4.62 -10.92
CA TRP A 239 5.55 -5.47 -9.77
C TRP A 239 6.38 -4.72 -8.72
N ALA A 240 7.44 -4.02 -9.11
CA ALA A 240 8.27 -3.24 -8.17
C ALA A 240 7.46 -2.13 -7.45
N ARG A 241 6.53 -1.47 -8.16
CA ARG A 241 5.62 -0.47 -7.57
C ARG A 241 4.64 -1.11 -6.59
N THR A 242 4.04 -2.24 -6.96
CA THR A 242 3.14 -2.98 -6.08
C THR A 242 3.88 -3.48 -4.84
N LEU A 243 5.09 -4.01 -4.97
CA LEU A 243 5.90 -4.51 -3.86
C LEU A 243 6.31 -3.38 -2.90
N SER A 244 6.85 -2.27 -3.41
CA SER A 244 7.21 -1.12 -2.57
C SER A 244 5.98 -0.53 -1.86
N SER A 245 4.82 -0.48 -2.54
CA SER A 245 3.56 -0.10 -1.93
C SER A 245 3.05 -1.12 -0.91
N TYR A 246 3.35 -2.40 -1.07
CA TYR A 246 2.89 -3.42 -0.14
C TYR A 246 3.71 -3.40 1.15
N TRP A 247 5.03 -3.18 1.04
CA TRP A 247 5.95 -3.20 2.18
C TRP A 247 6.04 -1.87 2.94
N TYR A 248 5.62 -0.74 2.37
CA TYR A 248 5.84 0.56 3.01
C TYR A 248 5.25 0.68 4.42
N PRO A 249 4.08 0.10 4.76
CA PRO A 249 3.49 0.31 6.09
C PRO A 249 4.41 -0.19 7.21
N THR A 250 5.13 -1.28 6.95
CA THR A 250 6.02 -1.92 7.92
C THR A 250 7.49 -1.55 7.73
N LEU A 251 7.94 -1.37 6.48
CA LEU A 251 9.36 -1.25 6.15
C LEU A 251 9.76 0.12 5.59
N ASN A 252 8.81 1.06 5.49
CA ASN A 252 8.99 2.40 4.93
C ASN A 252 9.71 2.38 3.56
N THR A 253 9.20 1.52 2.67
CA THR A 253 9.75 1.30 1.34
C THR A 253 9.16 2.24 0.30
N ASP A 254 9.98 2.63 -0.66
CA ASP A 254 9.59 3.39 -1.85
C ASP A 254 10.53 3.02 -3.02
N LEU A 255 10.18 3.38 -4.25
CA LEU A 255 11.09 3.28 -5.38
C LEU A 255 11.88 4.57 -5.53
N GLU A 256 13.20 4.43 -5.69
CA GLU A 256 14.04 5.54 -6.10
C GLU A 256 13.74 5.95 -7.54
N GLN A 257 13.93 7.23 -7.82
CA GLN A 257 13.86 7.71 -9.19
C GLN A 257 15.07 7.15 -9.96
N HIS A 258 14.80 6.18 -10.81
CA HIS A 258 15.81 5.50 -11.61
C HIS A 258 15.30 5.27 -13.03
N THR A 259 16.18 5.45 -14.01
CA THR A 259 15.89 5.10 -15.40
C THR A 259 16.18 3.61 -15.59
N PRO A 260 15.18 2.78 -15.95
CA PRO A 260 15.39 1.35 -16.10
C PRO A 260 16.57 1.01 -17.02
N GLY A 261 17.49 0.17 -16.54
CA GLY A 261 18.69 -0.26 -17.28
C GLY A 261 19.84 0.74 -17.29
N ALA A 262 19.71 1.92 -16.65
CA ALA A 262 20.81 2.85 -16.47
C ALA A 262 21.80 2.37 -15.40
N ILE A 263 23.03 2.86 -15.47
CA ILE A 263 24.10 2.58 -14.49
C ILE A 263 23.66 3.03 -13.10
N TRP A 264 23.84 2.17 -12.11
CA TRP A 264 23.60 2.47 -10.70
C TRP A 264 24.88 2.29 -9.86
N GLU A 265 25.08 3.17 -8.87
CA GLU A 265 26.27 3.19 -7.99
C GLU A 265 27.61 3.16 -8.76
N ASN A 266 27.68 3.90 -9.88
CA ASN A 266 28.88 4.09 -10.72
C ASN A 266 29.54 2.80 -11.27
N SER A 267 28.82 1.68 -11.30
CA SER A 267 29.31 0.42 -11.86
C SER A 267 28.54 0.05 -13.12
N SER A 268 29.24 -0.06 -14.25
CA SER A 268 28.65 -0.49 -15.53
C SER A 268 28.04 -1.90 -15.47
N ALA A 269 28.43 -2.70 -14.48
CA ALA A 269 27.90 -4.04 -14.22
C ALA A 269 26.52 -4.03 -13.54
N ASN A 270 26.10 -2.90 -12.96
CA ASN A 270 24.84 -2.76 -12.23
C ASN A 270 23.90 -1.86 -13.03
N ARG A 271 22.93 -2.48 -13.70
CA ARG A 271 21.94 -1.81 -14.56
C ARG A 271 20.53 -2.24 -14.19
N PRO A 272 20.09 -1.94 -12.95
CA PRO A 272 18.79 -2.37 -12.47
C PRO A 272 17.65 -1.72 -13.26
N PHE A 273 16.53 -2.41 -13.36
CA PHE A 273 15.31 -1.80 -13.89
C PHE A 273 14.57 -1.01 -12.80
N ALA A 274 14.68 -1.44 -11.54
CA ALA A 274 14.09 -0.79 -10.38
C ALA A 274 15.05 -0.77 -9.18
N VAL A 275 15.01 0.30 -8.39
CA VAL A 275 15.77 0.43 -7.14
C VAL A 275 14.79 0.70 -6.02
N MET A 276 14.68 -0.23 -5.07
CA MET A 276 13.83 -0.09 -3.90
C MET A 276 14.64 0.43 -2.73
N ARG A 277 14.20 1.53 -2.14
CA ARG A 277 14.69 2.04 -0.86
C ARG A 277 13.78 1.56 0.25
N GLY A 278 14.33 1.15 1.39
CA GLY A 278 13.60 0.90 2.64
C GLY A 278 14.22 1.69 3.79
N ASN A 279 13.43 1.97 4.83
CA ASN A 279 13.92 2.66 6.03
C ASN A 279 13.24 2.14 7.32
N PRO A 280 13.29 0.82 7.59
CA PRO A 280 12.51 0.17 8.65
C PRO A 280 12.90 0.62 10.08
N MET A 281 14.16 1.01 10.30
CA MET A 281 14.72 1.35 11.62
C MET A 281 15.39 2.74 11.62
N GLY A 282 14.95 3.65 10.74
CA GLY A 282 15.56 4.98 10.61
C GLY A 282 16.91 5.03 9.87
N SER A 283 17.45 3.86 9.49
CA SER A 283 18.58 3.74 8.56
C SER A 283 18.11 3.30 7.18
N ALA A 284 18.40 4.11 6.16
CA ALA A 284 18.03 3.81 4.79
C ALA A 284 18.87 2.65 4.21
N MET A 285 18.22 1.81 3.41
CA MET A 285 18.82 0.67 2.71
C MET A 285 18.26 0.59 1.29
N TRP A 286 19.02 0.02 0.36
CA TRP A 286 18.67 -0.09 -1.06
C TRP A 286 18.87 -1.52 -1.58
N VAL A 287 17.82 -2.03 -2.21
CA VAL A 287 17.86 -3.28 -2.97
C VAL A 287 17.45 -2.98 -4.41
N ALA A 288 18.40 -3.16 -5.32
CA ALA A 288 18.19 -2.96 -6.74
C ALA A 288 17.87 -4.29 -7.44
N PHE A 289 16.89 -4.29 -8.32
CA PHE A 289 16.47 -5.45 -9.11
C PHE A 289 16.91 -5.30 -10.54
N GLU A 290 17.62 -6.30 -11.03
CA GLU A 290 18.20 -6.30 -12.36
C GLU A 290 17.76 -7.55 -13.13
N VAL A 291 17.41 -7.34 -14.40
CA VAL A 291 17.12 -8.40 -15.35
C VAL A 291 17.95 -8.11 -16.60
N PRO A 292 18.94 -8.94 -16.95
CA PRO A 292 19.84 -8.68 -18.07
C PRO A 292 19.09 -8.43 -19.40
N ALA A 293 17.97 -9.12 -19.62
CA ALA A 293 17.12 -8.96 -20.80
C ALA A 293 16.48 -7.56 -20.93
N PHE A 294 16.39 -6.79 -19.83
CA PHE A 294 15.83 -5.43 -19.84
C PHE A 294 16.89 -4.35 -20.05
N ARG A 295 18.18 -4.72 -20.08
CA ARG A 295 19.26 -3.74 -20.24
C ARG A 295 19.15 -3.06 -21.60
N LEU A 296 19.12 -1.74 -21.56
CA LEU A 296 19.25 -0.91 -22.75
C LEU A 296 20.74 -0.73 -23.08
N THR A 297 21.09 -0.74 -24.36
CA THR A 297 22.42 -0.35 -24.83
C THR A 297 22.68 1.12 -24.50
N ASP A 298 23.95 1.54 -24.43
CA ASP A 298 24.27 2.97 -24.18
C ASP A 298 23.70 3.88 -25.28
N GLU A 299 23.57 3.38 -26.50
CA GLU A 299 22.90 4.07 -27.59
C GLU A 299 21.39 4.15 -27.37
N GLN A 300 20.74 3.07 -26.94
CA GLN A 300 19.32 3.09 -26.56
C GLN A 300 19.06 3.97 -25.35
N LEU A 301 19.97 4.04 -24.38
CA LEU A 301 19.89 4.97 -23.25
C LEU A 301 20.08 6.40 -23.69
N ARG A 302 21.00 6.68 -24.63
CA ARG A 302 21.11 8.02 -25.23
C ARG A 302 19.88 8.36 -26.05
N ALA A 303 19.36 7.42 -26.83
CA ALA A 303 18.15 7.61 -27.62
C ALA A 303 16.92 7.78 -26.72
N ALA A 304 16.83 7.05 -25.62
CA ALA A 304 15.79 7.20 -24.59
C ALA A 304 15.97 8.50 -23.83
N ALA A 305 17.19 8.92 -23.50
CA ALA A 305 17.45 10.22 -22.87
C ALA A 305 17.19 11.37 -23.84
N VAL A 306 17.44 11.19 -25.14
CA VAL A 306 17.10 12.15 -26.19
C VAL A 306 15.59 12.13 -26.43
N ALA A 307 14.94 10.96 -26.45
CA ALA A 307 13.48 10.82 -26.59
C ALA A 307 12.75 11.34 -25.36
N ASP A 308 13.24 11.11 -24.15
CA ASP A 308 12.77 11.68 -22.88
C ASP A 308 13.11 13.16 -22.84
N SER A 309 14.26 13.60 -23.37
CA SER A 309 14.56 15.01 -23.53
C SER A 309 13.68 15.65 -24.60
N LEU A 310 13.26 14.94 -25.65
CA LEU A 310 12.36 15.38 -26.72
C LEU A 310 10.89 15.23 -26.32
N ALA A 311 10.56 14.34 -25.39
CA ALA A 311 9.25 14.18 -24.77
C ALA A 311 9.11 15.18 -23.63
N ALA A 312 10.18 15.47 -22.89
CA ALA A 312 10.32 16.59 -21.95
C ALA A 312 10.42 17.93 -22.68
N ALA A 313 11.02 17.97 -23.88
CA ALA A 313 11.03 19.13 -24.78
C ALA A 313 9.80 19.19 -25.69
N GLY A 314 8.99 18.13 -25.75
CA GLY A 314 7.60 18.22 -26.15
C GLY A 314 7.04 19.29 -25.24
N GLU A 315 6.61 20.40 -25.80
CA GLU A 315 6.58 21.66 -25.06
C GLU A 315 5.80 21.49 -23.74
N VAL A 316 6.51 21.62 -22.60
CA VAL A 316 5.81 21.98 -21.37
C VAL A 316 5.35 23.39 -21.62
N VAL A 317 4.09 23.53 -22.01
CA VAL A 317 3.52 24.83 -22.38
C VAL A 317 3.53 25.70 -21.13
N PRO A 318 4.40 26.74 -21.08
CA PRO A 318 4.41 27.64 -19.94
C PRO A 318 3.07 28.34 -19.88
N VAL A 319 2.42 28.29 -18.72
CA VAL A 319 1.16 29.01 -18.52
C VAL A 319 1.44 30.36 -17.88
N ASN A 320 0.83 31.43 -18.40
CA ASN A 320 0.79 32.69 -17.68
C ASN A 320 -0.08 32.53 -16.42
N ARG A 321 0.42 32.99 -15.28
CA ARG A 321 -0.17 32.74 -13.97
C ARG A 321 -0.41 34.05 -13.25
N THR A 322 -1.58 34.12 -12.65
CA THR A 322 -1.88 35.09 -11.60
C THR A 322 -2.23 34.28 -10.36
N LEU A 323 -1.53 34.53 -9.26
CA LEU A 323 -1.89 33.95 -7.97
C LEU A 323 -3.27 34.50 -7.57
N ASP A 324 -4.11 33.62 -7.02
CA ASP A 324 -5.28 34.05 -6.26
C ASP A 324 -4.76 34.65 -4.94
N THR A 325 -4.80 35.97 -4.86
CA THR A 325 -4.31 36.74 -3.71
C THR A 325 -5.44 37.17 -2.77
N SER A 326 -6.69 36.80 -3.08
CA SER A 326 -7.86 37.24 -2.31
C SER A 326 -7.83 36.77 -0.86
N SER A 327 -7.20 35.62 -0.59
CA SER A 327 -7.22 34.92 0.70
C SER A 327 -8.63 34.63 1.24
N TYR A 328 -9.70 34.81 0.45
CA TYR A 328 -11.09 34.76 0.94
C TYR A 328 -11.41 33.39 1.57
N ALA A 329 -11.21 32.31 0.82
CA ALA A 329 -11.47 30.95 1.29
C ALA A 329 -10.63 30.57 2.53
N ARG A 330 -9.37 31.05 2.59
CA ARG A 330 -8.48 30.83 3.74
C ARG A 330 -9.00 31.52 4.99
N LEU A 331 -9.43 32.78 4.88
CA LEU A 331 -9.95 33.57 6.00
C LEU A 331 -11.31 33.03 6.46
N GLU A 332 -12.16 32.61 5.53
CA GLU A 332 -13.43 31.94 5.84
C GLU A 332 -13.19 30.62 6.60
N THR A 333 -12.26 29.79 6.12
CA THR A 333 -11.88 28.55 6.83
C THR A 333 -11.26 28.87 8.19
N LEU A 334 -10.39 29.87 8.30
CA LEU A 334 -9.80 30.27 9.57
C LEU A 334 -10.87 30.71 10.59
N ALA A 335 -11.90 31.44 10.14
CA ALA A 335 -13.03 31.83 10.98
C ALA A 335 -13.88 30.62 11.40
N SER A 336 -14.15 29.67 10.49
CA SER A 336 -14.93 28.47 10.81
C SER A 336 -14.19 27.49 11.75
N MET A 337 -12.87 27.58 11.81
CA MET A 337 -12.05 26.79 12.74
C MET A 337 -12.17 27.25 14.20
N GLU A 338 -12.61 28.48 14.46
CA GLU A 338 -12.80 28.99 15.81
C GLU A 338 -13.81 28.13 16.58
N ASN A 339 -13.38 27.56 17.71
CA ASN A 339 -14.17 26.62 18.52
C ASN A 339 -14.69 25.37 17.76
N SER A 340 -14.09 25.01 16.62
CA SER A 340 -14.50 23.82 15.85
C SER A 340 -14.24 22.49 16.57
N CYS A 341 -13.33 22.48 17.55
CA CYS A 341 -13.02 21.31 18.38
C CYS A 341 -12.52 21.72 19.77
N PRO A 342 -13.43 22.15 20.66
CA PRO A 342 -13.04 22.74 21.93
C PRO A 342 -12.54 21.68 22.92
N ALA A 343 -11.57 22.06 23.77
CA ALA A 343 -11.18 21.26 24.92
C ALA A 343 -12.31 21.24 25.96
N THR A 344 -13.01 20.12 26.06
CA THR A 344 -14.10 19.89 27.02
C THR A 344 -13.78 18.73 27.97
N PRO A 345 -14.52 18.57 29.09
CA PRO A 345 -14.41 17.39 29.95
C PRO A 345 -14.57 16.06 29.18
N ALA A 346 -15.41 16.02 28.15
CA ALA A 346 -15.59 14.84 27.30
C ALA A 346 -14.34 14.51 26.48
N THR A 347 -13.73 15.52 25.82
CA THR A 347 -12.47 15.32 25.08
C THR A 347 -11.32 14.90 25.99
N LYS A 348 -11.25 15.46 27.21
CA LYS A 348 -10.27 15.05 28.23
C LYS A 348 -10.46 13.59 28.64
N LYS A 349 -11.70 13.18 28.93
CA LYS A 349 -12.05 11.80 29.27
C LYS A 349 -11.67 10.82 28.16
N PHE A 350 -11.94 11.15 26.90
CA PHE A 350 -11.52 10.36 25.76
C PHE A 350 -9.99 10.22 25.71
N ARG A 351 -9.26 11.34 25.79
CA ARG A 351 -7.79 11.37 25.74
C ARG A 351 -7.15 10.53 26.84
N GLU A 352 -7.67 10.61 28.07
CA GLU A 352 -7.20 9.80 29.21
C GLU A 352 -7.47 8.31 29.01
N ALA A 353 -8.66 7.95 28.53
CA ALA A 353 -9.01 6.57 28.23
C ALA A 353 -8.14 5.98 27.11
N LEU A 354 -7.88 6.75 26.05
CA LEU A 354 -7.01 6.34 24.95
C LEU A 354 -5.55 6.16 25.42
N LYS A 355 -5.00 7.10 26.21
CA LYS A 355 -3.67 6.94 26.83
C LYS A 355 -3.57 5.67 27.66
N LYS A 356 -4.59 5.37 28.49
CA LYS A 356 -4.63 4.14 29.29
C LYS A 356 -4.68 2.87 28.43
N LYS A 357 -5.37 2.91 27.28
CA LYS A 357 -5.42 1.81 26.33
C LYS A 357 -4.07 1.58 25.67
N LEU A 358 -3.44 2.64 25.16
CA LEU A 358 -2.12 2.59 24.52
C LEU A 358 -1.02 2.10 25.48
N ALA A 359 -1.06 2.48 26.76
CA ALA A 359 -0.10 2.04 27.76
C ALA A 359 -0.18 0.54 28.09
N LYS A 360 -1.31 -0.13 27.79
CA LYS A 360 -1.47 -1.59 27.99
C LYS A 360 -0.99 -2.41 26.81
N LEU A 361 -0.84 -1.81 25.63
CA LEU A 361 -0.36 -2.52 24.45
C LEU A 361 1.16 -2.72 24.54
N PRO A 362 1.68 -3.93 24.22
CA PRO A 362 3.11 -4.17 24.07
C PRO A 362 3.77 -3.08 23.21
N LYS A 363 4.99 -2.64 23.54
CA LYS A 363 5.66 -1.55 22.81
C LYS A 363 5.80 -1.85 21.31
N GLU A 364 6.10 -3.10 20.97
CA GLU A 364 6.30 -3.55 19.58
C GLU A 364 4.97 -3.74 18.81
N GLN A 365 3.82 -3.72 19.50
CA GLN A 365 2.51 -3.87 18.85
C GLN A 365 2.07 -2.56 18.20
N ASN A 366 2.00 -2.56 16.86
CA ASN A 366 1.68 -1.38 16.05
C ASN A 366 0.20 -1.32 15.61
N ALA A 367 -0.51 -2.44 15.57
CA ALA A 367 -1.95 -2.47 15.37
C ALA A 367 -2.66 -3.40 16.35
N TRP A 368 -3.96 -3.18 16.56
CA TRP A 368 -4.80 -4.07 17.37
C TRP A 368 -6.23 -4.08 16.86
N ALA A 369 -6.94 -5.16 17.16
CA ALA A 369 -8.36 -5.27 16.85
C ALA A 369 -9.23 -4.77 18.01
N ASP A 370 -10.25 -3.98 17.70
CA ASP A 370 -11.32 -3.65 18.64
C ASP A 370 -12.58 -3.18 17.89
N ASN A 371 -13.77 -3.52 18.39
CA ASN A 371 -15.07 -3.08 17.88
C ASN A 371 -15.25 -3.20 16.34
N GLY A 372 -14.79 -4.31 15.77
CA GLY A 372 -14.99 -4.65 14.35
C GLY A 372 -14.01 -3.96 13.37
N MET A 373 -12.99 -3.27 13.88
CA MET A 373 -11.96 -2.62 13.09
C MET A 373 -10.55 -2.95 13.63
N LEU A 374 -9.55 -2.78 12.78
CA LEU A 374 -8.15 -2.68 13.21
C LEU A 374 -7.77 -1.21 13.39
N TRP A 375 -7.00 -0.93 14.43
CA TRP A 375 -6.57 0.41 14.80
C TRP A 375 -5.06 0.52 14.74
N PHE A 376 -4.57 1.68 14.31
CA PHE A 376 -3.14 1.95 14.17
C PHE A 376 -2.61 2.77 15.34
N ARG A 377 -1.51 2.31 15.95
CA ARG A 377 -0.92 2.97 17.12
C ARG A 377 -0.48 4.39 16.81
N ARG A 378 0.12 4.65 15.65
CA ARG A 378 0.57 6.02 15.30
C ARG A 378 -0.61 6.99 15.13
N ASN A 379 -1.70 6.55 14.52
CA ASN A 379 -2.91 7.37 14.41
C ASN A 379 -3.50 7.69 15.80
N ALA A 380 -3.56 6.69 16.68
CA ALA A 380 -4.02 6.91 18.05
C ALA A 380 -3.07 7.79 18.88
N ASN A 381 -1.75 7.68 18.67
CA ASN A 381 -0.75 8.57 19.27
C ASN A 381 -0.96 10.03 18.84
N TYR A 382 -1.31 10.27 17.57
CA TYR A 382 -1.65 11.60 17.07
C TYR A 382 -2.85 12.23 17.80
N LEU A 383 -3.88 11.45 18.15
CA LEU A 383 -5.02 11.97 18.95
C LEU A 383 -4.64 12.35 20.39
N VAL A 384 -3.53 11.80 20.89
CA VAL A 384 -2.97 12.13 22.20
C VAL A 384 -1.74 13.03 22.10
N ALA A 385 -1.47 13.62 20.92
CA ALA A 385 -0.37 14.55 20.68
C ALA A 385 -0.49 15.78 21.58
N ASP A 386 0.65 16.36 21.97
CA ASP A 386 0.67 17.70 22.57
C ASP A 386 0.63 18.75 21.45
N LYS A 387 1.16 19.95 21.68
CA LYS A 387 1.15 21.01 20.66
C LYS A 387 2.04 20.62 19.48
N ILE A 388 1.45 20.46 18.29
CA ILE A 388 2.15 19.97 17.09
C ILE A 388 3.27 20.91 16.64
N SER A 389 3.03 22.22 16.62
CA SER A 389 4.07 23.21 16.31
C SER A 389 5.07 23.43 17.45
N GLY A 390 4.92 22.73 18.58
CA GLY A 390 5.85 22.72 19.72
C GLY A 390 6.89 21.61 19.67
N GLN A 391 6.92 20.81 18.59
CA GLN A 391 7.96 19.81 18.37
C GLN A 391 9.33 20.46 18.14
N ASP A 392 10.40 19.66 18.24
CA ASP A 392 11.75 20.10 17.91
C ASP A 392 11.89 20.52 16.43
N SER A 393 13.00 21.17 16.07
CA SER A 393 13.20 21.74 14.73
C SER A 393 13.25 20.71 13.60
N LEU A 394 13.56 19.44 13.88
CA LEU A 394 13.58 18.37 12.88
C LEU A 394 12.17 17.81 12.65
N HIS A 395 11.28 17.92 13.63
CA HIS A 395 9.93 17.35 13.57
C HIS A 395 8.82 18.40 13.46
N ASN A 396 9.11 19.69 13.62
CA ASN A 396 8.12 20.76 13.50
C ASN A 396 7.78 21.04 12.02
N PRO A 397 6.55 20.73 11.57
CA PRO A 397 6.16 20.91 10.18
C PRO A 397 5.97 22.36 9.74
N LEU A 398 5.57 23.27 10.65
CA LEU A 398 5.05 24.58 10.27
C LEU A 398 6.07 25.44 9.49
N PRO A 399 7.34 25.59 9.95
CA PRO A 399 8.34 26.35 9.21
C PRO A 399 8.58 25.81 7.79
N ARG A 400 8.54 24.48 7.62
CA ARG A 400 8.77 23.82 6.33
C ARG A 400 7.61 23.95 5.36
N MET A 401 6.39 24.01 5.89
CA MET A 401 5.21 24.29 5.07
C MET A 401 5.19 25.75 4.60
N VAL A 402 5.63 26.68 5.44
CA VAL A 402 5.83 28.08 5.04
C VAL A 402 6.93 28.21 3.98
N GLU A 403 8.04 27.50 4.14
CA GLU A 403 9.13 27.43 3.15
C GLU A 403 8.62 26.89 1.79
N LEU A 404 7.81 25.83 1.81
CA LEU A 404 7.18 25.28 0.59
C LEU A 404 6.26 26.30 -0.08
N LYS A 405 5.43 27.00 0.71
CA LYS A 405 4.57 28.05 0.19
C LYS A 405 5.40 29.14 -0.49
N GLN A 406 6.44 29.65 0.16
CA GLN A 406 7.31 30.70 -0.39
C GLN A 406 7.98 30.25 -1.69
N TYR A 407 8.46 29.01 -1.75
CA TYR A 407 9.03 28.43 -2.95
C TYR A 407 8.03 28.39 -4.11
N LEU A 408 6.79 27.96 -3.87
CA LEU A 408 5.74 27.90 -4.89
C LEU A 408 5.22 29.28 -5.30
N ASP A 409 5.07 30.21 -4.36
CA ASP A 409 4.69 31.60 -4.62
C ASP A 409 5.72 32.30 -5.51
N SER A 410 7.02 32.01 -5.35
CA SER A 410 8.09 32.55 -6.21
C SER A 410 7.95 32.14 -7.69
N MET A 411 7.18 31.09 -7.97
CA MET A 411 6.85 30.60 -9.31
C MET A 411 5.40 30.93 -9.72
N ASN A 412 4.69 31.74 -8.93
CA ASN A 412 3.26 32.02 -9.08
C ASN A 412 2.39 30.75 -9.10
N ILE A 413 2.74 29.76 -8.27
CA ILE A 413 1.99 28.50 -8.11
C ILE A 413 1.31 28.51 -6.75
N GLN A 414 0.02 28.20 -6.73
CA GLN A 414 -0.74 28.13 -5.49
C GLN A 414 -0.46 26.82 -4.75
N LEU A 415 -0.35 26.89 -3.43
CA LEU A 415 -0.25 25.73 -2.56
C LEU A 415 -1.59 25.55 -1.84
N LEU A 416 -2.19 24.36 -1.96
CA LEU A 416 -3.30 23.91 -1.13
C LEU A 416 -2.87 22.71 -0.31
N VAL A 417 -2.93 22.80 1.01
CA VAL A 417 -2.59 21.70 1.92
C VAL A 417 -3.85 20.97 2.35
N ILE A 418 -3.79 19.64 2.38
CA ILE A 418 -4.94 18.78 2.73
C ILE A 418 -4.49 17.76 3.79
N PRO A 419 -4.63 18.10 5.08
CA PRO A 419 -4.51 17.14 6.17
C PRO A 419 -5.67 16.14 6.10
N VAL A 420 -5.39 14.88 5.78
CA VAL A 420 -6.41 13.83 5.79
C VAL A 420 -6.60 13.35 7.24
N PRO A 421 -7.78 13.56 7.88
CA PRO A 421 -8.05 13.10 9.23
C PRO A 421 -7.79 11.59 9.38
N VAL A 422 -7.33 11.15 10.54
CA VAL A 422 -7.09 9.72 10.76
C VAL A 422 -8.41 8.98 11.03
N LYS A 423 -8.49 7.70 10.65
CA LYS A 423 -9.64 6.82 10.93
C LYS A 423 -10.07 6.88 12.41
N GLU A 424 -9.10 6.91 13.30
CA GLU A 424 -9.24 6.97 14.76
C GLU A 424 -9.97 8.24 15.22
N GLU A 425 -9.82 9.34 14.49
CA GLU A 425 -10.51 10.60 14.75
C GLU A 425 -11.97 10.52 14.31
N ILE A 426 -12.20 9.92 13.14
CA ILE A 426 -13.54 9.78 12.54
C ILE A 426 -14.39 8.75 13.29
N TYR A 427 -13.81 7.69 13.84
CA TYR A 427 -14.51 6.62 14.58
C TYR A 427 -14.12 6.54 16.06
N ALA A 428 -14.01 7.70 16.71
CA ALA A 428 -13.60 7.79 18.11
C ALA A 428 -14.50 7.00 19.09
N ASP A 429 -15.79 6.88 18.79
CA ASP A 429 -16.79 6.06 19.49
C ASP A 429 -16.48 4.56 19.45
N LYS A 430 -15.96 4.07 18.32
CA LYS A 430 -15.53 2.68 18.15
C LYS A 430 -14.13 2.45 18.73
N LEU A 431 -13.27 3.47 18.73
CA LEU A 431 -11.93 3.39 19.32
C LEU A 431 -11.98 3.34 20.86
N VAL A 432 -12.81 4.19 21.47
CA VAL A 432 -13.02 4.29 22.92
C VAL A 432 -14.52 4.26 23.21
N LYS A 433 -14.97 3.12 23.76
CA LYS A 433 -16.38 2.88 24.11
C LYS A 433 -16.94 3.99 25.00
N GLY A 434 -18.13 4.48 24.65
CA GLY A 434 -18.84 5.52 25.40
C GLY A 434 -18.46 6.96 25.00
N THR A 435 -17.63 7.12 23.97
CA THR A 435 -17.40 8.42 23.32
C THR A 435 -18.58 8.72 22.39
N PRO A 436 -19.19 9.92 22.45
CA PRO A 436 -20.22 10.32 21.49
C PRO A 436 -19.69 10.27 20.06
N ALA A 437 -20.53 9.81 19.14
CA ALA A 437 -20.15 9.65 17.74
C ALA A 437 -19.71 10.97 17.10
N ASP A 438 -20.37 12.07 17.42
CA ASP A 438 -20.13 13.42 16.90
C ASP A 438 -19.05 14.22 17.66
N LEU A 439 -18.46 13.64 18.72
CA LEU A 439 -17.44 14.34 19.50
C LEU A 439 -16.16 14.51 18.67
N CYS A 440 -15.78 15.77 18.39
CA CYS A 440 -14.44 16.05 17.91
C CYS A 440 -13.41 15.79 19.02
N VAL A 441 -12.55 14.79 18.79
CA VAL A 441 -11.60 14.32 19.82
C VAL A 441 -10.19 14.87 19.67
N ASN A 442 -9.85 15.48 18.53
CA ASN A 442 -8.49 15.88 18.19
C ASN A 442 -8.24 17.39 18.30
N VAL A 443 -8.32 17.91 19.51
CA VAL A 443 -8.18 19.36 19.78
C VAL A 443 -6.87 19.92 19.19
N ASN A 444 -5.73 19.26 19.41
CA ASN A 444 -4.42 19.76 18.99
C ASN A 444 -4.18 19.63 17.47
N GLY A 445 -4.72 18.60 16.83
CA GLY A 445 -4.69 18.49 15.36
C GLY A 445 -5.47 19.61 14.68
N ARG A 446 -6.66 19.92 15.20
CA ARG A 446 -7.51 21.01 14.73
C ARG A 446 -6.86 22.38 14.95
N GLU A 447 -6.25 22.58 16.10
CA GLU A 447 -5.48 23.80 16.39
C GLU A 447 -4.30 23.97 15.42
N PHE A 448 -3.62 22.89 15.04
CA PHE A 448 -2.53 22.96 14.06
C PHE A 448 -3.01 23.36 12.65
N ILE A 449 -4.19 22.91 12.22
CA ILE A 449 -4.83 23.39 10.98
C ILE A 449 -5.05 24.91 11.06
N ARG A 450 -5.55 25.41 12.19
CA ARG A 450 -5.75 26.85 12.43
C ARG A 450 -4.42 27.62 12.38
N GLU A 451 -3.34 27.07 12.95
CA GLU A 451 -2.00 27.66 12.90
C GLU A 451 -1.45 27.76 11.47
N MET A 452 -1.65 26.74 10.62
CA MET A 452 -1.26 26.79 9.20
C MET A 452 -2.03 27.88 8.44
N LEU A 453 -3.36 27.95 8.63
CA LEU A 453 -4.20 28.99 8.02
C LEU A 453 -3.77 30.39 8.46
N ALA A 454 -3.47 30.58 9.75
CA ALA A 454 -2.98 31.83 10.31
C ALA A 454 -1.59 32.21 9.78
N ALA A 455 -0.73 31.22 9.48
CA ALA A 455 0.56 31.42 8.84
C ALA A 455 0.48 31.72 7.32
N GLY A 456 -0.73 31.86 6.77
CA GLY A 456 -0.95 32.22 5.38
C GLY A 456 -0.99 31.03 4.40
N ILE A 457 -1.05 29.81 4.91
CA ILE A 457 -1.16 28.61 4.08
C ILE A 457 -2.64 28.33 3.82
N ASP A 458 -3.02 28.08 2.56
CA ASP A 458 -4.35 27.60 2.23
C ASP A 458 -4.48 26.13 2.65
N VAL A 459 -5.49 25.83 3.46
CA VAL A 459 -5.75 24.47 3.95
C VAL A 459 -7.19 24.08 3.64
N LEU A 460 -7.39 22.90 3.05
CA LEU A 460 -8.72 22.30 2.92
C LEU A 460 -8.96 21.34 4.08
N ASP A 461 -9.90 21.68 4.95
CA ASP A 461 -10.30 20.86 6.09
C ASP A 461 -11.33 19.79 5.67
N LEU A 462 -10.90 18.52 5.65
CA LEU A 462 -11.76 17.38 5.28
C LEU A 462 -12.54 16.77 6.45
N TYR A 463 -12.32 17.21 7.68
CA TYR A 463 -13.01 16.61 8.83
C TYR A 463 -14.54 16.68 8.73
N PRO A 464 -15.16 17.83 8.37
CA PRO A 464 -16.62 17.91 8.28
C PRO A 464 -17.22 16.98 7.21
N SER A 465 -16.60 16.87 6.03
CA SER A 465 -17.10 16.03 4.94
C SER A 465 -16.97 14.54 5.27
N LEU A 466 -15.88 14.13 5.92
CA LEU A 466 -15.72 12.74 6.37
C LEU A 466 -16.66 12.37 7.52
N MET A 467 -16.95 13.29 8.44
CA MET A 467 -17.96 13.07 9.47
C MET A 467 -19.38 12.97 8.88
N ALA A 468 -19.68 13.78 7.85
CA ALA A 468 -20.93 13.68 7.11
C ALA A 468 -21.04 12.34 6.37
N ALA A 469 -19.98 11.91 5.67
CA ALA A 469 -19.94 10.61 5.01
C ALA A 469 -20.16 9.46 6.00
N ARG A 470 -19.48 9.51 7.15
CA ARG A 470 -19.62 8.51 8.23
C ARG A 470 -21.05 8.37 8.72
N SER A 471 -21.87 9.43 8.68
CA SER A 471 -23.26 9.35 9.14
C SER A 471 -24.11 8.36 8.32
N GLY A 472 -23.69 8.04 7.09
CA GLY A 472 -24.30 7.04 6.23
C GLY A 472 -23.67 5.64 6.33
N ASP A 473 -22.69 5.43 7.20
CA ASP A 473 -22.02 4.13 7.32
C ASP A 473 -22.92 3.05 7.94
N ASP A 474 -22.87 1.85 7.38
CA ASP A 474 -23.54 0.66 7.87
C ASP A 474 -22.64 -0.57 7.73
N ALA A 475 -22.51 -1.41 8.76
CA ALA A 475 -21.62 -2.57 8.68
C ALA A 475 -22.04 -3.51 7.51
N PRO A 476 -21.11 -3.96 6.64
CA PRO A 476 -19.66 -3.80 6.70
C PRO A 476 -19.07 -2.60 5.91
N HIS A 477 -19.92 -1.73 5.36
CA HIS A 477 -19.56 -0.56 4.56
C HIS A 477 -19.30 0.67 5.43
N TYR A 478 -18.07 1.19 5.34
CA TYR A 478 -17.62 2.32 6.15
C TYR A 478 -16.93 3.34 5.26
N SER A 479 -16.87 4.58 5.70
CA SER A 479 -16.09 5.65 5.06
C SER A 479 -14.57 5.43 5.15
N TYR A 480 -14.10 4.60 6.09
CA TYR A 480 -12.75 4.03 6.12
C TYR A 480 -12.75 2.51 6.07
N GLN A 481 -11.70 1.93 5.51
CA GLN A 481 -11.52 0.49 5.49
C GLN A 481 -11.33 -0.06 6.91
N ARG A 482 -11.88 -1.26 7.16
CA ARG A 482 -11.89 -1.84 8.50
C ARG A 482 -10.50 -2.27 8.95
N TYR A 483 -9.73 -2.87 8.04
CA TYR A 483 -8.42 -3.47 8.31
C TYR A 483 -7.25 -2.65 7.76
N ASP A 484 -7.52 -1.44 7.29
CA ASP A 484 -6.54 -0.58 6.62
C ASP A 484 -6.61 0.86 7.19
N THR A 485 -5.53 1.64 7.07
CA THR A 485 -5.50 3.05 7.48
C THR A 485 -6.24 4.00 6.52
N HIS A 486 -6.51 3.59 5.28
CA HIS A 486 -7.06 4.44 4.23
C HIS A 486 -8.59 4.51 4.26
N TRP A 487 -9.12 5.56 3.63
CA TRP A 487 -10.54 5.67 3.36
C TRP A 487 -11.05 4.49 2.50
N ALA A 488 -12.34 4.24 2.56
CA ALA A 488 -13.04 3.49 1.51
C ALA A 488 -13.70 4.47 0.53
N LEU A 489 -14.42 3.94 -0.46
CA LEU A 489 -15.01 4.76 -1.52
C LEU A 489 -15.90 5.92 -1.02
N PRO A 490 -16.83 5.74 -0.05
CA PRO A 490 -17.68 6.84 0.42
C PRO A 490 -16.88 8.02 0.99
N GLY A 491 -15.88 7.73 1.84
CA GLY A 491 -15.01 8.76 2.42
C GLY A 491 -14.15 9.46 1.37
N MET A 492 -13.63 8.70 0.40
CA MET A 492 -12.85 9.26 -0.70
C MET A 492 -13.70 10.19 -1.58
N LEU A 493 -14.93 9.79 -1.93
CA LEU A 493 -15.82 10.61 -2.75
C LEU A 493 -16.21 11.90 -2.03
N ALA A 494 -16.55 11.83 -0.75
CA ALA A 494 -16.87 13.02 0.05
C ALA A 494 -15.69 14.01 0.10
N ALA A 495 -14.46 13.50 0.27
CA ALA A 495 -13.26 14.34 0.23
C ALA A 495 -13.01 14.94 -1.16
N MET A 496 -13.21 14.18 -2.23
CA MET A 496 -12.99 14.63 -3.61
C MET A 496 -14.05 15.63 -4.07
N GLU A 497 -15.29 15.50 -3.63
CA GLU A 497 -16.34 16.49 -3.88
C GLU A 497 -15.98 17.85 -3.27
N GLN A 498 -15.55 17.86 -2.01
CA GLN A 498 -15.11 19.08 -1.34
C GLN A 498 -13.87 19.69 -2.02
N LEU A 499 -12.91 18.86 -2.43
CA LEU A 499 -11.72 19.32 -3.15
C LEU A 499 -12.05 19.89 -4.53
N ALA A 500 -12.91 19.22 -5.29
CA ALA A 500 -13.37 19.72 -6.59
C ALA A 500 -14.09 21.07 -6.45
N SER A 501 -14.94 21.22 -5.42
CA SER A 501 -15.59 22.49 -5.10
C SER A 501 -14.56 23.59 -4.83
N ARG A 502 -13.52 23.33 -4.03
CA ARG A 502 -12.46 24.31 -3.76
C ARG A 502 -11.66 24.66 -5.01
N VAL A 503 -11.38 23.69 -5.88
CA VAL A 503 -10.61 23.91 -7.12
C VAL A 503 -11.37 24.77 -8.11
N THR A 504 -12.69 24.56 -8.27
CA THR A 504 -13.51 25.34 -9.21
C THR A 504 -13.72 26.79 -8.79
N GLN A 505 -13.48 27.12 -7.51
CA GLN A 505 -13.54 28.48 -6.97
C GLN A 505 -12.30 29.33 -7.23
N TYR A 506 -11.18 28.75 -7.67
CA TYR A 506 -10.00 29.54 -7.99
C TYR A 506 -10.25 30.45 -9.20
N SER A 507 -9.76 31.68 -9.13
CA SER A 507 -9.95 32.69 -10.18
C SER A 507 -9.43 32.28 -11.56
N TRP A 508 -8.39 31.44 -11.61
CA TRP A 508 -7.80 30.93 -12.85
C TRP A 508 -8.50 29.69 -13.41
N TYR A 509 -9.51 29.13 -12.74
CA TYR A 509 -10.15 27.87 -13.15
C TYR A 509 -10.71 27.94 -14.57
N ALA A 510 -11.45 29.01 -14.90
CA ALA A 510 -11.99 29.22 -16.24
C ALA A 510 -10.88 29.35 -17.31
N ASP A 511 -9.79 30.06 -16.98
CA ASP A 511 -8.63 30.25 -17.86
C ASP A 511 -7.83 28.96 -18.09
N ALA A 512 -8.02 27.93 -17.26
CA ALA A 512 -7.44 26.61 -17.45
C ALA A 512 -8.23 25.73 -18.44
N ASN A 513 -9.33 26.25 -19.00
CA ASN A 513 -10.15 25.60 -20.02
C ASN A 513 -10.59 24.17 -19.64
N PRO A 514 -11.31 24.01 -18.51
CA PRO A 514 -11.75 22.70 -18.02
C PRO A 514 -12.63 21.98 -19.04
N GLN A 515 -12.49 20.66 -19.12
CA GLN A 515 -13.24 19.79 -20.02
C GLN A 515 -14.08 18.77 -19.23
N PRO A 516 -15.09 19.22 -18.46
CA PRO A 516 -15.96 18.30 -17.72
C PRO A 516 -16.69 17.36 -18.69
N GLY A 517 -16.84 16.09 -18.31
CA GLY A 517 -17.44 15.05 -19.16
C GLY A 517 -16.50 14.44 -20.20
N SER A 518 -15.24 14.90 -20.29
CA SER A 518 -14.21 14.30 -21.17
C SER A 518 -13.67 12.94 -20.68
N LEU A 519 -13.94 12.61 -19.42
CA LEU A 519 -13.55 11.36 -18.77
C LEU A 519 -14.78 10.54 -18.39
N VAL A 520 -14.64 9.22 -18.35
CA VAL A 520 -15.70 8.28 -18.00
C VAL A 520 -15.34 7.57 -16.70
N MET A 521 -16.26 7.59 -15.73
CA MET A 521 -16.16 6.81 -14.50
C MET A 521 -16.87 5.47 -14.69
N LYS A 522 -16.24 4.39 -14.21
CA LYS A 522 -16.82 3.03 -14.19
C LYS A 522 -16.65 2.42 -12.80
N ASP A 523 -17.68 1.74 -12.33
CA ASP A 523 -17.65 0.96 -11.11
C ASP A 523 -16.65 -0.20 -11.24
N THR A 524 -16.01 -0.55 -10.14
CA THR A 524 -15.12 -1.70 -10.05
C THR A 524 -15.09 -2.23 -8.61
N VAL A 525 -14.41 -3.35 -8.40
CA VAL A 525 -14.17 -3.92 -7.07
C VAL A 525 -12.70 -4.26 -6.90
N VAL A 526 -12.20 -4.15 -5.68
CA VAL A 526 -10.82 -4.46 -5.31
C VAL A 526 -10.83 -5.37 -4.09
N LEU A 527 -10.04 -6.44 -4.13
CA LEU A 527 -9.78 -7.28 -2.96
C LEU A 527 -8.56 -6.72 -2.22
N ARG A 528 -8.70 -6.40 -0.93
CA ARG A 528 -7.64 -5.75 -0.15
C ARG A 528 -7.51 -6.31 1.26
N GLU A 529 -6.33 -6.83 1.59
CA GLU A 529 -6.00 -7.39 2.91
C GLU A 529 -6.07 -6.33 4.03
N GLY A 530 -5.60 -5.13 3.71
CA GLY A 530 -5.49 -4.01 4.63
C GLY A 530 -4.11 -3.92 5.28
N ASP A 531 -3.53 -2.73 5.27
CA ASP A 531 -2.17 -2.49 5.77
C ASP A 531 -1.97 -2.80 7.26
N LEU A 532 -3.04 -2.83 8.08
CA LEU A 532 -2.94 -3.09 9.52
C LEU A 532 -2.84 -4.56 9.88
N VAL A 533 -3.20 -5.48 8.97
CA VAL A 533 -3.09 -6.93 9.23
C VAL A 533 -1.63 -7.31 9.49
N ALA A 534 -0.70 -6.76 8.71
CA ALA A 534 0.74 -7.00 8.88
C ALA A 534 1.28 -6.56 10.24
N HIS A 535 0.59 -5.65 10.93
CA HIS A 535 0.97 -5.09 12.23
C HIS A 535 0.33 -5.80 13.43
N LEU A 536 -0.45 -6.86 13.20
CA LEU A 536 -1.02 -7.72 14.23
C LEU A 536 -0.03 -8.81 14.70
N PRO A 537 -0.23 -9.38 15.90
CA PRO A 537 0.45 -10.61 16.28
C PRO A 537 0.22 -11.72 15.23
N ASP A 538 1.23 -12.55 14.94
CA ASP A 538 1.18 -13.55 13.85
C ASP A 538 -0.04 -14.49 13.95
N LYS A 539 -0.36 -14.95 15.17
CA LYS A 539 -1.53 -15.80 15.45
C LYS A 539 -2.89 -15.13 15.18
N GLU A 540 -2.92 -13.80 15.01
CA GLU A 540 -4.13 -13.03 14.76
C GLU A 540 -4.31 -12.69 13.28
N LYS A 541 -3.23 -12.65 12.49
CA LYS A 541 -3.26 -12.28 11.07
C LYS A 541 -4.26 -13.11 10.27
N SER A 542 -4.26 -14.43 10.48
CA SER A 542 -5.15 -15.39 9.79
C SER A 542 -6.64 -15.20 10.08
N LYS A 543 -7.03 -14.38 11.07
CA LYS A 543 -8.43 -14.07 11.38
C LYS A 543 -9.01 -12.99 10.47
N TYR A 544 -8.17 -12.27 9.74
CA TYR A 544 -8.55 -11.11 8.93
C TYR A 544 -8.28 -11.43 7.46
N ALA A 545 -9.28 -11.98 6.78
CA ALA A 545 -9.25 -12.14 5.33
C ALA A 545 -9.38 -10.77 4.63
N ALA A 546 -8.95 -10.71 3.38
CA ALA A 546 -9.08 -9.51 2.56
C ALA A 546 -10.54 -9.09 2.36
N ASP A 547 -10.79 -7.78 2.42
CA ASP A 547 -12.08 -7.15 2.19
C ASP A 547 -12.27 -6.89 0.69
N THR A 548 -13.47 -7.22 0.17
CA THR A 548 -13.91 -6.79 -1.16
C THR A 548 -14.49 -5.38 -1.05
N LEU A 549 -13.80 -4.41 -1.67
CA LEU A 549 -14.14 -3.00 -1.61
C LEU A 549 -14.73 -2.53 -2.94
N ALA A 550 -15.83 -1.78 -2.88
CA ALA A 550 -16.30 -1.01 -4.01
C ALA A 550 -15.27 0.05 -4.39
N GLY A 551 -15.08 0.27 -5.68
CA GLY A 551 -14.15 1.25 -6.22
C GLY A 551 -14.69 1.90 -7.49
N MET A 552 -14.00 2.95 -7.90
CA MET A 552 -14.25 3.64 -9.16
C MET A 552 -12.98 3.65 -9.98
N LYS A 553 -13.11 3.59 -11.31
CA LYS A 553 -11.99 3.71 -12.23
C LYS A 553 -12.32 4.69 -13.35
N ILE A 554 -11.40 5.62 -13.58
CA ILE A 554 -11.55 6.70 -14.55
C ILE A 554 -10.82 6.35 -15.84
N TYR A 555 -11.50 6.62 -16.97
CA TYR A 555 -11.04 6.32 -18.31
C TYR A 555 -11.04 7.56 -19.20
N LYS A 556 -10.10 7.61 -20.14
CA LYS A 556 -10.07 8.53 -21.28
C LYS A 556 -10.12 7.70 -22.56
N GLY A 557 -11.28 7.67 -23.20
CA GLY A 557 -11.58 6.64 -24.22
C GLY A 557 -11.53 5.25 -23.59
N ASP A 558 -10.79 4.33 -24.21
CA ASP A 558 -10.68 2.93 -23.74
C ASP A 558 -9.54 2.69 -22.75
N LYS A 559 -8.72 3.71 -22.46
CA LYS A 559 -7.55 3.59 -21.58
C LYS A 559 -7.83 4.16 -20.19
N PRO A 560 -7.32 3.53 -19.12
CA PRO A 560 -7.30 4.15 -17.80
C PRO A 560 -6.67 5.54 -17.88
N TYR A 561 -7.31 6.52 -17.24
CA TYR A 561 -6.81 7.88 -17.19
C TYR A 561 -5.47 7.96 -16.45
N LYS A 562 -4.61 8.86 -16.91
CA LYS A 562 -3.36 9.22 -16.24
C LYS A 562 -3.01 10.65 -16.64
N GLY A 563 -2.90 11.53 -15.66
CA GLY A 563 -2.49 12.91 -15.91
C GLY A 563 -1.04 13.03 -16.36
N GLY A 564 -0.81 13.83 -17.40
CA GLY A 564 0.51 14.08 -17.95
C GLY A 564 1.21 15.27 -17.29
N LYS A 565 2.48 15.48 -17.67
CA LYS A 565 3.32 16.59 -17.20
C LYS A 565 2.76 18.00 -17.48
N ASN A 566 1.83 18.14 -18.43
CA ASN A 566 1.20 19.42 -18.79
C ASN A 566 -0.08 19.70 -17.99
N ALA A 567 -0.46 18.80 -17.06
CA ALA A 567 -1.55 19.04 -16.13
C ALA A 567 -1.39 20.40 -15.42
N PRO A 568 -2.46 21.21 -15.28
CA PRO A 568 -2.41 22.45 -14.50
C PRO A 568 -2.34 22.19 -12.98
N ILE A 569 -2.68 20.98 -12.54
CA ILE A 569 -2.67 20.58 -11.13
C ILE A 569 -1.62 19.49 -10.92
N LEU A 570 -0.79 19.67 -9.88
CA LEU A 570 0.03 18.61 -9.32
C LEU A 570 -0.55 18.21 -7.96
N LEU A 571 -1.03 16.98 -7.85
CA LEU A 571 -1.36 16.37 -6.57
C LEU A 571 -0.15 15.59 -6.07
N MET A 572 0.39 16.00 -4.93
CA MET A 572 1.51 15.32 -4.28
C MET A 572 1.15 14.88 -2.87
N GLY A 573 1.68 13.74 -2.43
CA GLY A 573 1.27 13.19 -1.15
C GLY A 573 1.90 11.87 -0.75
N ASP A 574 1.29 11.28 0.28
CA ASP A 574 1.61 9.95 0.79
C ASP A 574 0.78 8.86 0.09
N SER A 575 0.65 7.69 0.72
CA SER A 575 -0.15 6.57 0.22
C SER A 575 -1.62 6.92 -0.08
N PHE A 576 -2.22 7.96 0.54
CA PHE A 576 -3.58 8.41 0.19
C PHE A 576 -3.69 8.91 -1.25
N THR A 577 -2.61 9.42 -1.84
CA THR A 577 -2.59 9.79 -3.26
C THR A 577 -2.22 8.63 -4.18
N GLY A 578 -1.76 7.50 -3.64
CA GLY A 578 -1.16 6.40 -4.41
C GLY A 578 -1.96 5.11 -4.46
N VAL A 579 -2.59 4.69 -3.36
CA VAL A 579 -3.19 3.36 -3.20
C VAL A 579 -4.15 3.02 -4.34
N PHE A 580 -5.19 3.83 -4.53
CA PHE A 580 -6.20 3.62 -5.57
C PHE A 580 -5.81 4.25 -6.92
N GLU A 581 -4.84 5.17 -6.91
CA GLU A 581 -4.36 5.84 -8.11
C GLU A 581 -3.42 4.96 -8.94
N SER A 582 -2.46 4.31 -8.28
CA SER A 582 -1.29 3.69 -8.93
C SER A 582 -1.17 2.18 -8.72
N VAL A 583 -1.82 1.61 -7.69
CA VAL A 583 -1.62 0.21 -7.30
C VAL A 583 -2.86 -0.63 -7.55
N ASP A 584 -3.96 -0.28 -6.90
CA ASP A 584 -5.19 -1.08 -6.92
C ASP A 584 -5.97 -0.84 -8.23
N GLN A 585 -6.92 0.11 -8.26
CA GLN A 585 -7.75 0.37 -9.44
C GLN A 585 -6.92 0.90 -10.62
N LYS A 586 -5.75 1.50 -10.38
CA LYS A 586 -4.88 2.12 -11.39
C LYS A 586 -5.68 3.13 -12.23
N SER A 587 -5.92 4.31 -11.64
CA SER A 587 -6.88 5.36 -12.05
C SER A 587 -8.18 5.40 -11.24
N GLY A 588 -8.15 5.08 -9.95
CA GLY A 588 -9.31 5.21 -9.04
C GLY A 588 -9.07 6.09 -7.82
N GLY A 589 -7.94 6.78 -7.77
CA GLY A 589 -7.52 7.57 -6.62
C GLY A 589 -7.89 9.05 -6.73
N PRO A 590 -7.44 9.87 -5.76
CA PRO A 590 -7.77 11.28 -5.70
C PRO A 590 -7.41 12.08 -6.96
N GLY A 591 -6.32 11.73 -7.66
CA GLY A 591 -5.91 12.42 -8.88
C GLY A 591 -6.91 12.22 -10.01
N SER A 592 -7.20 10.95 -10.31
CA SER A 592 -8.20 10.58 -11.31
C SER A 592 -9.60 11.11 -11.00
N LEU A 593 -10.05 11.01 -9.74
CA LEU A 593 -11.37 11.49 -9.32
C LEU A 593 -11.49 13.01 -9.41
N LEU A 594 -10.45 13.74 -9.00
CA LEU A 594 -10.42 15.20 -9.14
C LEU A 594 -10.43 15.61 -10.61
N ALA A 595 -9.69 14.92 -11.47
CA ALA A 595 -9.70 15.18 -12.91
C ALA A 595 -11.08 14.95 -13.52
N TYR A 596 -11.75 13.87 -13.13
CA TYR A 596 -13.13 13.59 -13.55
C TYR A 596 -14.09 14.70 -13.11
N ALA A 597 -14.02 15.12 -11.84
CA ALA A 597 -14.95 16.10 -11.26
C ALA A 597 -14.74 17.53 -11.79
N THR A 598 -13.49 17.92 -12.06
CA THR A 598 -13.15 19.29 -12.48
C THR A 598 -12.96 19.44 -13.98
N GLY A 599 -12.76 18.35 -14.71
CA GLY A 599 -12.39 18.39 -16.13
C GLY A 599 -10.97 18.94 -16.39
N LEU A 600 -10.15 19.13 -15.35
CA LEU A 600 -8.76 19.53 -15.47
C LEU A 600 -7.84 18.32 -15.32
N ASP A 601 -6.76 18.28 -16.08
CA ASP A 601 -5.77 17.22 -15.89
C ASP A 601 -5.05 17.36 -14.54
N VAL A 602 -4.76 16.22 -13.90
CA VAL A 602 -4.09 16.14 -12.59
C VAL A 602 -2.90 15.20 -12.67
N GLN A 603 -1.69 15.73 -12.55
CA GLN A 603 -0.47 14.92 -12.40
C GLN A 603 -0.35 14.48 -10.94
N VAL A 604 -0.05 13.20 -10.69
CA VAL A 604 0.11 12.65 -9.33
C VAL A 604 1.56 12.32 -9.03
N LEU A 605 2.03 12.72 -7.85
CA LEU A 605 3.34 12.42 -7.29
C LEU A 605 3.20 11.83 -5.87
N THR A 606 3.38 10.53 -5.74
CA THR A 606 3.28 9.83 -4.44
C THR A 606 4.66 9.56 -3.85
N SER A 607 4.77 9.68 -2.52
CA SER A 607 5.86 9.11 -1.72
C SER A 607 5.27 8.12 -0.70
N TRP A 608 5.65 6.85 -0.79
CA TRP A 608 5.13 5.82 0.11
C TRP A 608 5.74 5.96 1.50
N GLY A 609 4.94 5.70 2.55
CA GLY A 609 5.43 5.66 3.94
C GLY A 609 5.94 6.96 4.54
N GLY A 610 5.81 8.09 3.84
CA GLY A 610 6.48 9.33 4.21
C GLY A 610 5.84 10.59 3.66
N GLY A 611 4.79 11.09 4.32
CA GLY A 611 4.16 12.36 3.98
C GLY A 611 5.16 13.51 3.75
N PRO A 612 6.12 13.79 4.65
CA PRO A 612 7.09 14.87 4.48
C PRO A 612 8.05 14.70 3.29
N GLY A 613 8.37 13.46 2.91
CA GLY A 613 9.42 13.12 1.94
C GLY A 613 9.10 13.49 0.49
N VAL A 614 7.82 13.60 0.14
CA VAL A 614 7.39 13.94 -1.23
C VAL A 614 7.88 15.34 -1.68
N ARG A 615 8.19 16.23 -0.72
CA ARG A 615 8.76 17.57 -0.99
C ARG A 615 10.13 17.50 -1.70
N ALA A 616 10.96 16.53 -1.36
CA ALA A 616 12.24 16.31 -2.04
C ALA A 616 12.05 15.84 -3.50
N ARG A 617 10.98 15.07 -3.77
CA ARG A 617 10.62 14.63 -5.12
C ARG A 617 10.13 15.78 -5.99
N LEU A 618 9.28 16.66 -5.43
CA LEU A 618 8.80 17.86 -6.10
C LEU A 618 9.94 18.70 -6.67
N LYS A 619 11.04 18.87 -5.92
CA LYS A 619 12.21 19.65 -6.35
C LYS A 619 12.87 19.14 -7.62
N LYS A 620 12.74 17.84 -7.92
CA LYS A 620 13.28 17.23 -9.13
C LYS A 620 12.39 17.50 -10.35
N MET A 621 11.18 18.03 -10.17
CA MET A 621 10.19 18.30 -11.24
C MET A 621 10.30 19.70 -11.87
N LYS A 622 11.47 20.35 -11.84
CA LYS A 622 11.64 21.77 -12.25
C LYS A 622 10.98 22.15 -13.58
N LYS A 623 11.06 21.30 -14.62
CA LYS A 623 10.42 21.55 -15.91
C LYS A 623 8.90 21.44 -15.85
N ASP A 624 8.37 20.38 -15.24
CA ASP A 624 6.93 20.15 -15.10
C ASP A 624 6.25 21.28 -14.33
N MET A 625 6.97 21.94 -13.42
CA MET A 625 6.47 23.10 -12.67
C MET A 625 6.08 24.26 -13.58
N LEU A 626 6.48 24.31 -14.86
CA LEU A 626 6.12 25.35 -15.83
C LEU A 626 4.68 25.28 -16.36
N SER A 627 3.99 24.14 -16.23
CA SER A 627 2.56 24.04 -16.57
C SER A 627 1.62 24.20 -15.37
N LYS A 628 2.16 24.16 -14.13
CA LYS A 628 1.35 24.10 -12.91
C LYS A 628 0.77 25.45 -12.52
N ARG A 629 -0.49 25.45 -12.14
CA ARG A 629 -1.20 26.55 -11.47
C ARG A 629 -1.40 26.27 -9.98
N LEU A 630 -1.58 24.99 -9.64
CA LEU A 630 -1.87 24.52 -8.29
C LEU A 630 -1.03 23.29 -7.94
N VAL A 631 -0.43 23.32 -6.75
CA VAL A 631 0.12 22.15 -6.07
C VAL A 631 -0.79 21.84 -4.89
N ILE A 632 -1.34 20.64 -4.88
CA ILE A 632 -2.13 20.10 -3.79
C ILE A 632 -1.21 19.17 -2.99
N TYR A 633 -0.97 19.47 -1.73
CA TYR A 633 -0.19 18.62 -0.83
C TYR A 633 -1.13 17.88 0.11
N MET A 634 -1.40 16.61 -0.18
CA MET A 634 -2.36 15.76 0.52
C MET A 634 -1.64 14.64 1.24
N MET A 635 -1.82 14.54 2.55
CA MET A 635 -1.28 13.42 3.34
C MET A 635 -2.05 13.22 4.62
N THR A 636 -1.91 12.05 5.22
CA THR A 636 -2.45 11.74 6.53
C THR A 636 -1.99 12.73 7.61
N ALA A 637 -2.94 13.18 8.45
CA ALA A 637 -2.66 14.18 9.47
C ALA A 637 -1.71 13.68 10.57
N ARG A 638 -1.56 12.35 10.74
CA ARG A 638 -0.64 11.78 11.74
C ARG A 638 0.81 12.18 11.50
N ASP A 639 1.20 12.41 10.25
CA ASP A 639 2.60 12.68 9.88
C ASP A 639 3.03 14.11 10.21
N TYR A 640 2.11 14.95 10.71
CA TYR A 640 2.46 16.22 11.34
C TYR A 640 3.02 16.04 12.75
N TRP A 641 2.80 14.90 13.41
CA TRP A 641 3.24 14.64 14.80
C TRP A 641 4.13 13.41 14.91
N GLN A 642 5.34 13.58 15.43
CA GLN A 642 6.35 12.52 15.62
C GLN A 642 6.46 11.63 14.37
N SER A 643 6.58 12.28 13.21
CA SER A 643 6.87 11.60 11.96
C SER A 643 8.18 10.83 12.12
N PRO A 644 8.27 9.57 11.65
CA PRO A 644 9.53 8.83 11.60
C PRO A 644 10.52 9.43 10.58
N MET A 645 10.03 10.36 9.74
CA MET A 645 10.85 11.14 8.82
C MET A 645 10.98 12.57 9.32
N GLU A 646 12.19 13.12 9.19
CA GLU A 646 12.46 14.52 9.46
C GLU A 646 11.74 15.42 8.44
N TRP A 647 11.36 16.59 8.92
CA TRP A 647 10.89 17.70 8.10
C TRP A 647 12.09 18.47 7.56
N ASP A 648 12.77 17.84 6.59
CA ASP A 648 13.95 18.41 5.93
C ASP A 648 13.63 19.78 5.31
N GLY A 649 14.65 20.63 5.22
CA GLY A 649 14.59 21.85 4.42
C GLY A 649 14.32 21.53 2.96
N LEU A 650 13.71 22.49 2.25
CA LEU A 650 13.66 22.44 0.80
C LEU A 650 15.06 22.81 0.30
#